data_AF-A0A1H3DPE7-F1
#
_entry.id   AF-A0A1H3DPE7-F1
#
_cell.length_a   1.000
_cell.length_b   1.000
_cell.length_c   1.000
_cell.angle_alpha   90.00
_cell.angle_beta   90.00
_cell.angle_gamma   90.00
#
_symmetry.space_group_name_H-M   'P 1'
#
loop_
_entity.id
_entity.type
_entity.pdbx_description
1 polymer ?
#
loop_
_entity_poly.entity_id
_entity_poly.type
_entity_poly.pdbx_seq_one_letter_code
_entity_poly.pdbx_strand_id
1 'polypeptide(L)'
;MSHQSLVTLDGNEAAAYVAHLTNEVIAIYPITPSSNMGEWADEWSSLGVKNLWGTIPDVVEMQSEGGAAGAIHGALQGGSLATTFTASQGLLLMIPNMYKIAGELTPTVFHVSARALAAQALSIFGDHSDVMACRATGYAMLCAASVQEVMDFALIAQAATLESRLPFVHFFDGFRTSHEVNKIERLPVATIRALIDEKLVRAHRERGLNPDHPKLRGTSQNPDVYFQGRETVNSYYAAAPAIVQGVMDRFAALTGRQYQLFEYVGAANAERVLMLMGSGLGAAEETVEHLTARGERVGLLKIRLFRPFDAAALIAALPPTATRLAVLDRTKEPGSDGEPLYKDVVTALARAFAAGERQMMPRVIGGRYGLGSKEFTPAMVKAVFDELMQDAPKNPFTIGINDDLSHSSLAWDPDFKADALQGVTACVFYGLGSDGTVSANKNSIKIIAEETPNHGQGYFEYDSKKAGAVTISHLRFGPNPIKSTYLIGDNEASFVACHQPVFLSRYDMLDKARAGAVFLLNSATPPERVWDDLPQKMQRTIIDKGLSFYVIDAYGIAAATGMGRRINTIMQTCFFAISGILPKAEAIAHIKHAVEKTYGKKGQALLDRNYQAIDAALAGLHPVTIPAQVTSTFDRPLVVPAAAPEFVRQVTATLMAGQGDRLPVSLMPADGTWPTGTTRFEKRQLALHLPKWDDNLCTQCGKCPLVCPHAAIRAKVYPAVLTDAAPASFKHAAIKGKDFPEGYRVTYQIAPDDCTGCGLCAEVCPIRDRTNPEHKALDMVPVAEIQEPERANWDFFLTLPEYDRTQLDATKIKHAMMMQPLFEFSGSCVGCGETPYIKLATQLFGDRMLIANATGCSSIYGGNLPTTPYTTNAEGRGPSWNNSLFEDNAEFGLGLRLAVDKQTEQARELVTRLAAQLGETLVTGLLTADQTSESGIHAQRERVAALKTKLAGIDSDDARTLLALAEQLVKRSVWIIGGDGWAYDIGYGGVDHVLASGRNVNLLILDTEVYSNTGGQRSKATPLGAVAKFAASGKPTFKKDLAMMAMAYETVYVAQVAFGAKDVQTVRAFLEAESYDGPSIIIAYSPCIAHGVDLSNNLRQQDMAVNSGHWPLLRYDPRRTARGENPLLVDNKAPSLPYRDFINSETRFNLLTRTHPEAAERFLRLAQKHVDTRFSLYEQLAHLAVQKGPAHE
;
A
#
# COMPACT_ATOMS: atom_id res chain seq x y z
N MET A 1 30.55 1.55 -34.42
CA MET A 1 30.01 1.28 -33.08
C MET A 1 29.37 2.58 -32.60
N SER A 2 28.05 2.70 -32.67
CA SER A 2 27.33 3.86 -32.14
C SER A 2 27.51 3.90 -30.62
N HIS A 3 27.77 5.07 -30.04
CA HIS A 3 27.84 5.25 -28.59
C HIS A 3 26.61 4.61 -27.91
N GLN A 4 26.82 3.48 -27.21
CA GLN A 4 25.80 2.84 -26.38
C GLN A 4 25.51 3.78 -25.20
N SER A 5 24.27 4.27 -25.08
CA SER A 5 23.89 5.16 -23.99
C SER A 5 23.58 4.35 -22.73
N LEU A 6 24.51 4.32 -21.79
CA LEU A 6 24.26 3.82 -20.43
C LEU A 6 23.28 4.78 -19.72
N VAL A 7 22.30 4.23 -19.01
CA VAL A 7 21.27 4.99 -18.29
C VAL A 7 20.98 4.35 -16.94
N THR A 8 20.50 5.14 -15.98
CA THR A 8 20.15 4.66 -14.64
C THR A 8 18.63 4.71 -14.45
N LEU A 9 17.99 3.54 -14.47
CA LEU A 9 16.53 3.40 -14.41
C LEU A 9 16.10 2.16 -13.61
N ASP A 10 14.81 2.04 -13.32
CA ASP A 10 14.24 0.84 -12.68
C ASP A 10 13.57 -0.12 -13.69
N GLY A 11 13.24 -1.33 -13.25
CA GLY A 11 12.61 -2.33 -14.12
C GLY A 11 11.29 -1.85 -14.74
N ASN A 12 10.47 -1.09 -14.00
CA ASN A 12 9.23 -0.56 -14.54
C ASN A 12 9.48 0.43 -15.69
N GLU A 13 10.41 1.38 -15.53
CA GLU A 13 10.77 2.32 -16.60
C GLU A 13 11.37 1.59 -17.83
N ALA A 14 12.16 0.53 -17.60
CA ALA A 14 12.72 -0.31 -18.66
C ALA A 14 11.63 -0.97 -19.52
N ALA A 15 10.66 -1.64 -18.89
CA ALA A 15 9.57 -2.32 -19.57
C ALA A 15 8.66 -1.32 -20.31
N ALA A 16 8.29 -0.22 -19.64
CA ALA A 16 7.45 0.82 -20.22
C ALA A 16 8.08 1.42 -21.47
N TYR A 17 9.40 1.67 -21.48
CA TYR A 17 10.09 2.27 -22.62
C TYR A 17 9.90 1.46 -23.91
N VAL A 18 10.05 0.13 -23.84
CA VAL A 18 9.84 -0.73 -24.99
C VAL A 18 8.36 -0.84 -25.34
N ALA A 19 7.49 -1.03 -24.34
CA ALA A 19 6.04 -1.15 -24.53
C ALA A 19 5.46 0.09 -25.24
N HIS A 20 5.84 1.29 -24.83
CA HIS A 20 5.44 2.57 -25.42
C HIS A 20 5.87 2.71 -26.89
N LEU A 21 7.11 2.31 -27.19
CA LEU A 21 7.63 2.44 -28.55
C LEU A 21 7.00 1.43 -29.53
N THR A 22 6.52 0.29 -29.02
CA THR A 22 6.10 -0.85 -29.86
C THR A 22 4.60 -1.10 -29.91
N ASN A 23 3.79 -0.26 -29.27
CA ASN A 23 2.33 -0.39 -29.25
C ASN A 23 1.61 0.91 -29.63
N GLU A 24 0.35 0.77 -30.05
CA GLU A 24 -0.54 1.85 -30.44
C GLU A 24 -1.57 2.14 -29.36
N VAL A 25 -2.02 1.11 -28.65
CA VAL A 25 -3.01 1.19 -27.55
C VAL A 25 -2.42 0.60 -26.27
N ILE A 26 -2.55 1.30 -25.15
CA ILE A 26 -2.07 0.87 -23.84
C ILE A 26 -3.22 1.00 -22.84
N ALA A 27 -3.99 -0.08 -22.65
CA ALA A 27 -5.11 -0.08 -21.70
C ALA A 27 -4.63 -0.55 -20.33
N ILE A 28 -4.93 0.21 -19.27
CA ILE A 28 -4.30 0.06 -17.96
C ILE A 28 -5.31 0.15 -16.81
N TYR A 29 -4.89 -0.35 -15.65
CA TYR A 29 -5.47 -0.07 -14.35
C TYR A 29 -4.36 -0.09 -13.29
N PRO A 30 -4.35 0.81 -12.30
CA PRO A 30 -3.23 0.88 -11.35
C PRO A 30 -3.28 -0.20 -10.28
N ILE A 31 -2.22 -0.99 -10.20
CA ILE A 31 -1.95 -1.90 -9.09
C ILE A 31 -0.46 -1.90 -8.74
N THR A 32 -0.11 -1.73 -7.47
CA THR A 32 1.29 -1.83 -7.02
C THR A 32 1.79 -3.28 -7.21
N PRO A 33 3.02 -3.53 -7.69
CA PRO A 33 4.06 -2.57 -8.08
C PRO A 33 4.14 -2.25 -9.59
N SER A 34 3.09 -2.50 -10.38
CA SER A 34 3.11 -2.29 -11.84
C SER A 34 2.69 -0.88 -12.27
N SER A 35 2.02 -0.11 -11.40
CA SER A 35 1.45 1.21 -11.72
C SER A 35 2.42 2.14 -12.46
N ASN A 36 3.70 2.19 -12.05
CA ASN A 36 4.70 3.08 -12.64
C ASN A 36 4.86 2.86 -14.16
N MET A 37 4.67 1.64 -14.67
CA MET A 37 4.77 1.39 -16.12
C MET A 37 3.70 2.17 -16.89
N GLY A 38 2.46 2.14 -16.41
CA GLY A 38 1.37 2.92 -16.99
C GLY A 38 1.60 4.43 -16.84
N GLU A 39 2.17 4.84 -15.72
CA GLU A 39 2.42 6.27 -15.44
C GLU A 39 3.46 6.85 -16.39
N TRP A 40 4.53 6.10 -16.68
CA TRP A 40 5.54 6.49 -17.67
C TRP A 40 4.95 6.56 -19.07
N ALA A 41 4.12 5.59 -19.45
CA ALA A 41 3.46 5.59 -20.76
C ALA A 41 2.53 6.82 -20.93
N ASP A 42 1.71 7.11 -19.92
CA ASP A 42 0.82 8.30 -19.90
C ASP A 42 1.62 9.60 -19.99
N GLU A 43 2.70 9.72 -19.19
CA GLU A 43 3.56 10.90 -19.21
C GLU A 43 4.18 11.10 -20.60
N TRP A 44 4.77 10.08 -21.19
CA TRP A 44 5.37 10.16 -22.52
C TRP A 44 4.34 10.46 -23.62
N SER A 45 3.13 9.87 -23.56
CA SER A 45 2.05 10.21 -24.48
C SER A 45 1.62 11.67 -24.34
N SER A 46 1.51 12.19 -23.11
CA SER A 46 1.17 13.59 -22.86
C SER A 46 2.24 14.56 -23.38
N LEU A 47 3.51 14.14 -23.39
CA LEU A 47 4.64 14.89 -23.94
C LEU A 47 4.79 14.73 -25.48
N GLY A 48 3.91 13.97 -26.12
CA GLY A 48 3.92 13.75 -27.57
C GLY A 48 5.03 12.81 -28.04
N VAL A 49 5.57 11.95 -27.17
CA VAL A 49 6.56 10.95 -27.53
C VAL A 49 5.92 9.91 -28.45
N LYS A 50 6.43 9.82 -29.68
CA LYS A 50 5.91 8.94 -30.72
C LYS A 50 6.45 7.51 -30.60
N ASN A 51 5.64 6.55 -31.01
CA ASN A 51 6.04 5.16 -31.21
C ASN A 51 6.78 4.95 -32.54
N LEU A 52 7.11 3.70 -32.87
CA LEU A 52 7.84 3.35 -34.10
C LEU A 52 7.13 3.75 -35.40
N TRP A 53 5.81 3.96 -35.41
CA TRP A 53 5.04 4.35 -36.58
C TRP A 53 4.72 5.85 -36.63
N GLY A 54 5.31 6.65 -35.73
CA GLY A 54 5.20 8.10 -35.75
C GLY A 54 3.89 8.65 -35.19
N THR A 55 3.08 7.81 -34.55
CA THR A 55 1.89 8.20 -33.79
C THR A 55 2.17 8.18 -32.28
N ILE A 56 1.34 8.87 -31.50
CA ILE A 56 1.40 8.86 -30.05
C ILE A 56 0.54 7.68 -29.55
N PRO A 57 1.06 6.78 -28.70
CA PRO A 57 0.24 5.72 -28.10
C PRO A 57 -0.95 6.26 -27.31
N ASP A 58 -2.11 5.63 -27.45
CA ASP A 58 -3.30 5.99 -26.67
C ASP A 58 -3.32 5.21 -25.35
N VAL A 59 -3.19 5.93 -24.24
CA VAL A 59 -3.16 5.35 -22.89
C VAL A 59 -4.54 5.50 -22.26
N VAL A 60 -5.20 4.37 -22.02
CA VAL A 60 -6.60 4.34 -21.58
C VAL A 60 -6.73 3.63 -20.25
N GLU A 61 -7.05 4.38 -19.20
CA GLU A 61 -7.41 3.81 -17.90
C GLU A 61 -8.85 3.27 -17.94
N MET A 62 -9.01 2.01 -17.52
CA MET A 62 -10.31 1.34 -17.38
C MET A 62 -10.82 1.36 -15.93
N GLN A 63 -12.00 0.81 -15.65
CA GLN A 63 -12.55 0.73 -14.30
C GLN A 63 -11.93 -0.37 -13.43
N SER A 64 -11.29 -1.36 -14.05
CA SER A 64 -10.62 -2.50 -13.41
C SER A 64 -9.70 -3.18 -14.43
N GLU A 65 -8.82 -4.07 -13.97
CA GLU A 65 -7.99 -4.90 -14.84
C GLU A 65 -8.82 -5.82 -15.74
N GLY A 66 -9.97 -6.32 -15.28
CA GLY A 66 -10.89 -7.07 -16.11
C GLY A 66 -11.40 -6.24 -17.30
N GLY A 67 -11.69 -4.95 -17.06
CA GLY A 67 -12.01 -3.98 -18.11
C GLY A 67 -10.84 -3.69 -19.04
N ALA A 68 -9.63 -3.54 -18.49
CA ALA A 68 -8.40 -3.36 -19.28
C ALA A 68 -8.14 -4.55 -20.20
N ALA A 69 -8.26 -5.79 -19.70
CA ALA A 69 -8.08 -6.98 -20.52
C ALA A 69 -9.12 -7.08 -21.66
N GLY A 70 -10.37 -6.70 -21.40
CA GLY A 70 -11.41 -6.62 -22.43
C GLY A 70 -11.13 -5.55 -23.47
N ALA A 71 -10.65 -4.37 -23.06
CA ALA A 71 -10.26 -3.29 -23.97
C ALA A 71 -9.07 -3.69 -24.86
N ILE A 72 -8.05 -4.34 -24.29
CA ILE A 72 -6.94 -4.92 -25.06
C ILE A 72 -7.45 -5.93 -26.06
N HIS A 73 -8.28 -6.88 -25.63
CA HIS A 73 -8.86 -7.86 -26.53
C HIS A 73 -9.59 -7.18 -27.71
N GLY A 74 -10.42 -6.17 -27.44
CA GLY A 74 -11.09 -5.38 -28.49
C GLY A 74 -10.12 -4.67 -29.44
N ALA A 75 -9.10 -3.97 -28.92
CA ALA A 75 -8.10 -3.27 -29.72
C ALA A 75 -7.32 -4.22 -30.64
N LEU A 76 -6.94 -5.38 -30.11
CA LEU A 76 -6.25 -6.43 -30.86
C LEU A 76 -7.12 -7.00 -31.98
N GLN A 77 -8.42 -7.23 -31.71
CA GLN A 77 -9.38 -7.66 -32.74
C GLN A 77 -9.62 -6.58 -33.79
N GLY A 78 -9.48 -5.30 -33.44
CA GLY A 78 -9.46 -4.18 -34.38
C GLY A 78 -8.19 -4.09 -35.25
N GLY A 79 -7.17 -4.91 -34.96
CA GLY A 79 -5.90 -4.93 -35.70
C GLY A 79 -4.85 -3.95 -35.18
N SER A 80 -5.09 -3.25 -34.06
CA SER A 80 -4.09 -2.43 -33.39
C SER A 80 -3.11 -3.29 -32.60
N LEU A 81 -1.87 -2.82 -32.45
CA LEU A 81 -0.93 -3.37 -31.48
C LEU A 81 -1.24 -2.79 -30.11
N ALA A 82 -1.47 -3.68 -29.13
CA ALA A 82 -1.91 -3.29 -27.81
C ALA A 82 -1.18 -4.06 -26.70
N THR A 83 -0.98 -3.39 -25.56
CA THR A 83 -0.29 -3.93 -24.37
C THR A 83 -0.92 -3.43 -23.07
N THR A 84 -0.60 -4.08 -21.95
CA THR A 84 -1.06 -3.69 -20.61
C THR A 84 0.01 -3.96 -19.55
N PHE A 85 -0.19 -3.39 -18.37
CA PHE A 85 0.67 -3.51 -17.19
C PHE A 85 -0.18 -3.96 -15.99
N THR A 86 0.20 -5.03 -15.32
CA THR A 86 -0.59 -5.55 -14.18
C THR A 86 0.27 -6.38 -13.20
N ALA A 87 -0.33 -6.86 -12.11
CA ALA A 87 0.26 -7.72 -11.09
C ALA A 87 -0.85 -8.35 -10.22
N SER A 88 -0.55 -9.44 -9.51
CA SER A 88 -1.37 -9.98 -8.41
C SER A 88 -2.87 -10.13 -8.75
N GLN A 89 -3.75 -9.59 -7.90
CA GLN A 89 -5.20 -9.59 -8.06
C GLN A 89 -5.63 -9.06 -9.43
N GLY A 90 -4.94 -8.03 -9.92
CA GLY A 90 -5.21 -7.45 -11.22
C GLY A 90 -5.02 -8.46 -12.35
N LEU A 91 -3.95 -9.25 -12.29
CA LEU A 91 -3.71 -10.31 -13.28
C LEU A 91 -4.79 -11.41 -13.21
N LEU A 92 -5.28 -11.76 -12.00
CA LEU A 92 -6.39 -12.72 -11.86
C LEU A 92 -7.65 -12.26 -12.59
N LEU A 93 -7.98 -10.96 -12.51
CA LEU A 93 -9.13 -10.38 -13.21
C LEU A 93 -8.98 -10.40 -14.74
N MET A 94 -7.75 -10.55 -15.26
CA MET A 94 -7.48 -10.64 -16.70
C MET A 94 -7.61 -12.07 -17.26
N ILE A 95 -7.55 -13.11 -16.42
CA ILE A 95 -7.54 -14.53 -16.82
C ILE A 95 -8.63 -14.88 -17.85
N PRO A 96 -9.91 -14.47 -17.69
CA PRO A 96 -10.94 -14.82 -18.66
C PRO A 96 -10.64 -14.32 -20.08
N ASN A 97 -10.10 -13.10 -20.22
CA ASN A 97 -9.71 -12.55 -21.52
C ASN A 97 -8.39 -13.14 -22.03
N MET A 98 -7.47 -13.56 -21.15
CA MET A 98 -6.25 -14.25 -21.58
C MET A 98 -6.57 -15.54 -22.36
N TYR A 99 -7.53 -16.35 -21.90
CA TYR A 99 -7.99 -17.51 -22.68
C TYR A 99 -8.51 -17.14 -24.07
N LYS A 100 -9.25 -16.04 -24.18
CA LYS A 100 -9.78 -15.54 -25.45
C LYS A 100 -8.67 -15.08 -26.40
N ILE A 101 -7.76 -14.23 -25.92
CA ILE A 101 -6.66 -13.68 -26.72
C ILE A 101 -5.74 -14.80 -27.23
N ALA A 102 -5.39 -15.76 -26.36
CA ALA A 102 -4.56 -16.90 -26.74
C ALA A 102 -5.28 -17.86 -27.69
N GLY A 103 -6.55 -18.16 -27.43
CA GLY A 103 -7.37 -19.03 -28.29
C GLY A 103 -7.59 -18.45 -29.69
N GLU A 104 -7.52 -17.13 -29.83
CA GLU A 104 -7.65 -16.43 -31.12
C GLU A 104 -6.30 -16.14 -31.79
N LEU A 105 -5.18 -16.66 -31.25
CA LEU A 105 -3.82 -16.54 -31.80
C LEU A 105 -3.48 -15.10 -32.19
N THR A 106 -3.62 -14.21 -31.21
CA THR A 106 -3.47 -12.77 -31.41
C THR A 106 -2.25 -12.22 -30.65
N PRO A 107 -1.28 -11.62 -31.36
CA PRO A 107 -0.07 -11.07 -30.76
C PRO A 107 -0.34 -9.96 -29.73
N THR A 108 0.26 -10.07 -28.54
CA THR A 108 0.30 -9.02 -27.51
C THR A 108 1.29 -9.41 -26.41
N VAL A 109 1.77 -8.43 -25.66
CA VAL A 109 2.60 -8.66 -24.47
C VAL A 109 1.94 -7.99 -23.27
N PHE A 110 1.73 -8.77 -22.20
CA PHE A 110 1.35 -8.27 -20.88
C PHE A 110 2.64 -8.18 -20.05
N HIS A 111 2.99 -6.99 -19.59
CA HIS A 111 4.15 -6.83 -18.71
C HIS A 111 3.69 -6.89 -17.24
N VAL A 112 4.23 -7.85 -16.50
CA VAL A 112 3.78 -8.18 -15.14
C VAL A 112 4.93 -8.02 -14.15
N SER A 113 4.76 -7.11 -13.19
CA SER A 113 5.63 -7.06 -12.02
C SER A 113 5.13 -8.07 -10.98
N ALA A 114 5.57 -9.32 -11.11
CA ALA A 114 5.02 -10.49 -10.41
C ALA A 114 4.95 -10.26 -8.89
N ARG A 115 3.76 -10.47 -8.32
CA ARG A 115 3.40 -10.11 -6.95
C ARG A 115 2.55 -11.19 -6.30
N ALA A 116 2.74 -11.36 -4.99
CA ALA A 116 1.94 -12.21 -4.11
C ALA A 116 0.42 -12.01 -4.28
N LEU A 117 -0.32 -13.11 -4.33
CA LEU A 117 -1.78 -13.11 -4.19
C LEU A 117 -2.19 -12.96 -2.73
N ALA A 118 -3.30 -12.24 -2.50
CA ALA A 118 -3.94 -12.15 -1.19
C ALA A 118 -4.55 -13.52 -0.82
N ALA A 119 -4.11 -14.08 0.31
CA ALA A 119 -4.60 -15.35 0.87
C ALA A 119 -5.07 -15.12 2.31
N GLN A 120 -4.29 -15.54 3.32
CA GLN A 120 -4.55 -15.17 4.73
C GLN A 120 -4.31 -13.68 5.01
N ALA A 121 -3.59 -12.99 4.13
CA ALA A 121 -3.31 -11.56 4.20
C ALA A 121 -2.97 -11.03 2.81
N LEU A 122 -3.14 -9.72 2.61
CA LEU A 122 -2.64 -8.99 1.45
C LEU A 122 -1.11 -8.85 1.53
N SER A 123 -0.42 -9.05 0.41
CA SER A 123 0.97 -8.62 0.24
C SER A 123 1.12 -7.82 -1.04
N ILE A 124 1.81 -6.68 -0.97
CA ILE A 124 2.18 -5.89 -2.15
C ILE A 124 3.45 -6.40 -2.83
N PHE A 125 4.17 -7.32 -2.17
CA PHE A 125 5.53 -7.69 -2.49
C PHE A 125 5.64 -8.86 -3.46
N GLY A 126 6.84 -9.04 -4.02
CA GLY A 126 7.09 -9.87 -5.19
C GLY A 126 7.23 -11.36 -4.90
N ASP A 127 6.42 -12.16 -5.60
CA ASP A 127 6.60 -13.59 -5.82
C ASP A 127 5.85 -13.98 -7.11
N HIS A 128 5.86 -15.26 -7.49
CA HIS A 128 5.29 -15.75 -8.76
C HIS A 128 3.88 -16.32 -8.64
N SER A 129 3.20 -16.17 -7.50
CA SER A 129 1.87 -16.76 -7.31
C SER A 129 0.83 -16.30 -8.35
N ASP A 130 0.92 -15.04 -8.77
CA ASP A 130 0.04 -14.45 -9.78
C ASP A 130 0.28 -15.00 -11.19
N VAL A 131 1.52 -14.98 -11.67
CA VAL A 131 1.87 -15.52 -13.00
C VAL A 131 1.64 -17.03 -13.05
N MET A 132 1.88 -17.76 -11.96
CA MET A 132 1.62 -19.20 -11.89
C MET A 132 0.12 -19.53 -11.94
N ALA A 133 -0.77 -18.63 -11.49
CA ALA A 133 -2.21 -18.79 -11.65
C ALA A 133 -2.66 -18.68 -13.12
N CYS A 134 -1.86 -18.06 -13.98
CA CYS A 134 -2.16 -17.87 -15.41
C CYS A 134 -1.52 -18.92 -16.33
N ARG A 135 -0.73 -19.87 -15.81
CA ARG A 135 0.09 -20.79 -16.63
C ARG A 135 -0.70 -21.69 -17.58
N ALA A 136 -2.01 -21.85 -17.35
CA ALA A 136 -2.92 -22.67 -18.16
C ALA A 136 -3.70 -21.88 -19.24
N THR A 137 -3.52 -20.55 -19.30
CA THR A 137 -4.28 -19.66 -20.21
C THR A 137 -3.91 -19.81 -21.68
N GLY A 138 -2.73 -20.37 -21.98
CA GLY A 138 -2.16 -20.43 -23.33
C GLY A 138 -1.20 -19.28 -23.66
N TYR A 139 -0.93 -18.36 -22.73
CA TYR A 139 0.12 -17.37 -22.92
C TYR A 139 1.51 -18.02 -22.87
N ALA A 140 2.42 -17.57 -23.72
CA ALA A 140 3.84 -17.77 -23.51
C ALA A 140 4.30 -16.95 -22.29
N MET A 141 5.31 -17.41 -21.55
CA MET A 141 5.74 -16.78 -20.30
C MET A 141 7.26 -16.65 -20.29
N LEU A 142 7.74 -15.41 -20.34
CA LEU A 142 9.16 -15.05 -20.42
C LEU A 142 9.56 -14.26 -19.16
N CYS A 143 10.50 -14.81 -18.38
CA CYS A 143 10.91 -14.29 -17.09
C CYS A 143 12.24 -13.53 -17.17
N ALA A 144 12.25 -12.26 -16.78
CA ALA A 144 13.46 -11.45 -16.65
C ALA A 144 13.95 -11.42 -15.19
N ALA A 145 15.25 -11.51 -14.99
CA ALA A 145 15.90 -11.61 -13.67
C ALA A 145 16.59 -10.30 -13.21
N SER A 146 16.79 -9.35 -14.11
CA SER A 146 17.47 -8.07 -13.82
C SER A 146 16.84 -6.93 -14.60
N VAL A 147 17.14 -5.68 -14.21
CA VAL A 147 16.65 -4.48 -14.92
C VAL A 147 17.09 -4.46 -16.40
N GLN A 148 18.29 -4.95 -16.71
CA GLN A 148 18.76 -5.08 -18.09
C GLN A 148 17.93 -6.12 -18.85
N GLU A 149 17.71 -7.29 -18.26
CA GLU A 149 16.89 -8.34 -18.87
C GLU A 149 15.44 -7.87 -19.06
N VAL A 150 14.90 -7.05 -18.18
CA VAL A 150 13.54 -6.48 -18.33
C VAL A 150 13.42 -5.64 -19.60
N MET A 151 14.42 -4.79 -19.89
CA MET A 151 14.48 -4.02 -21.13
C MET A 151 14.56 -4.93 -22.36
N ASP A 152 15.49 -5.90 -22.32
CA ASP A 152 15.79 -6.77 -23.45
C ASP A 152 14.60 -7.72 -23.74
N PHE A 153 14.02 -8.32 -22.70
CA PHE A 153 12.96 -9.33 -22.82
C PHE A 153 11.62 -8.71 -23.15
N ALA A 154 11.38 -7.45 -22.80
CA ALA A 154 10.24 -6.70 -23.32
C ALA A 154 10.27 -6.63 -24.86
N LEU A 155 11.44 -6.40 -25.46
CA LEU A 155 11.58 -6.33 -26.91
C LEU A 155 11.54 -7.72 -27.56
N ILE A 156 12.21 -8.70 -26.95
CA ILE A 156 12.20 -10.09 -27.43
C ILE A 156 10.78 -10.66 -27.40
N ALA A 157 10.03 -10.43 -26.32
CA ALA A 157 8.63 -10.85 -26.23
C ALA A 157 7.78 -10.19 -27.33
N GLN A 158 7.96 -8.89 -27.59
CA GLN A 158 7.21 -8.18 -28.62
C GLN A 158 7.51 -8.71 -30.04
N ALA A 159 8.77 -9.01 -30.35
CA ALA A 159 9.12 -9.60 -31.64
C ALA A 159 8.62 -11.05 -31.76
N ALA A 160 8.79 -11.85 -30.70
CA ALA A 160 8.36 -13.25 -30.68
C ALA A 160 6.84 -13.42 -30.74
N THR A 161 6.05 -12.54 -30.09
CA THR A 161 4.58 -12.60 -30.14
C THR A 161 4.05 -12.36 -31.56
N LEU A 162 4.69 -11.46 -32.33
CA LEU A 162 4.32 -11.19 -33.72
C LEU A 162 4.57 -12.39 -34.64
N GLU A 163 5.71 -13.08 -34.44
CA GLU A 163 6.12 -14.22 -35.28
C GLU A 163 5.39 -15.51 -34.91
N SER A 164 5.27 -15.81 -33.62
CA SER A 164 4.57 -17.00 -33.12
C SER A 164 3.05 -16.89 -33.14
N ARG A 165 2.52 -15.66 -33.16
CA ARG A 165 1.11 -15.32 -32.92
C ARG A 165 0.58 -15.70 -31.54
N LEU A 166 1.43 -16.14 -30.63
CA LEU A 166 1.05 -16.39 -29.25
C LEU A 166 1.19 -15.11 -28.44
N PRO A 167 0.23 -14.78 -27.57
CA PRO A 167 0.41 -13.69 -26.63
C PRO A 167 1.42 -14.08 -25.53
N PHE A 168 2.12 -13.08 -24.97
CA PHE A 168 3.17 -13.27 -23.97
C PHE A 168 2.84 -12.59 -22.65
N VAL A 169 3.13 -13.27 -21.54
CA VAL A 169 3.38 -12.65 -20.24
C VAL A 169 4.89 -12.46 -20.12
N HIS A 170 5.33 -11.20 -20.20
CA HIS A 170 6.69 -10.82 -19.85
C HIS A 170 6.70 -10.40 -18.39
N PHE A 171 7.34 -11.18 -17.53
CA PHE A 171 7.28 -10.93 -16.08
C PHE A 171 8.65 -10.82 -15.43
N PHE A 172 8.68 -10.08 -14.34
CA PHE A 172 9.85 -9.82 -13.51
C PHE A 172 9.41 -9.53 -12.08
N ASP A 173 10.29 -9.76 -11.12
CA ASP A 173 9.91 -9.80 -9.71
C ASP A 173 9.51 -8.42 -9.18
N GLY A 174 8.29 -8.33 -8.62
CA GLY A 174 7.75 -7.12 -8.02
C GLY A 174 8.65 -6.61 -6.89
N PHE A 175 8.89 -5.30 -6.87
CA PHE A 175 9.88 -4.61 -6.04
C PHE A 175 11.33 -5.02 -6.34
N ARG A 176 11.68 -6.29 -6.16
CA ARG A 176 13.06 -6.79 -6.23
C ARG A 176 13.75 -6.51 -7.57
N THR A 177 12.98 -6.49 -8.66
CA THR A 177 13.44 -6.03 -9.98
C THR A 177 12.68 -4.79 -10.43
N SER A 178 11.36 -4.72 -10.21
CA SER A 178 10.55 -3.61 -10.74
C SER A 178 10.90 -2.23 -10.15
N HIS A 179 11.43 -2.18 -8.92
CA HIS A 179 11.81 -0.95 -8.21
C HIS A 179 13.31 -0.86 -7.90
N GLU A 180 14.10 -1.88 -8.27
CA GLU A 180 15.55 -1.79 -8.20
C GLU A 180 16.03 -0.81 -9.28
N VAL A 181 16.78 0.19 -8.88
CA VAL A 181 17.43 1.14 -9.78
C VAL A 181 18.80 0.57 -10.15
N ASN A 182 19.09 0.45 -11.45
CA ASN A 182 20.36 -0.10 -11.92
C ASN A 182 20.87 0.67 -13.15
N LYS A 183 22.20 0.68 -13.34
CA LYS A 183 22.85 1.23 -14.53
C LYS A 183 22.82 0.18 -15.64
N ILE A 184 22.04 0.43 -16.70
CA ILE A 184 21.83 -0.50 -17.81
C ILE A 184 22.21 0.12 -19.16
N GLU A 185 22.38 -0.73 -20.16
CA GLU A 185 22.47 -0.31 -21.56
C GLU A 185 21.07 -0.14 -22.14
N ARG A 186 20.71 1.10 -22.48
CA ARG A 186 19.41 1.40 -23.11
C ARG A 186 19.40 0.93 -24.55
N LEU A 187 18.30 0.29 -24.97
CA LEU A 187 18.09 -0.06 -26.37
C LEU A 187 17.95 1.18 -27.26
N PRO A 188 18.79 1.35 -28.29
CA PRO A 188 18.58 2.38 -29.30
C PRO A 188 17.28 2.12 -30.08
N VAL A 189 16.55 3.18 -30.44
CA VAL A 189 15.33 3.07 -31.25
C VAL A 189 15.58 2.35 -32.58
N ALA A 190 16.78 2.50 -33.17
CA ALA A 190 17.18 1.79 -34.38
C ALA A 190 17.24 0.26 -34.17
N THR A 191 17.71 -0.20 -33.02
CA THR A 191 17.74 -1.62 -32.65
C THR A 191 16.34 -2.16 -32.43
N ILE A 192 15.49 -1.41 -31.71
CA ILE A 192 14.07 -1.76 -31.53
C ILE A 192 13.39 -1.92 -32.90
N ARG A 193 13.56 -0.94 -33.80
CA ARG A 193 13.02 -0.98 -35.15
C ARG A 193 13.54 -2.17 -35.96
N ALA A 194 14.83 -2.51 -35.84
CA ALA A 194 15.44 -3.61 -36.59
C ALA A 194 14.92 -4.99 -36.16
N LEU A 195 14.49 -5.15 -34.91
CA LEU A 195 13.95 -6.42 -34.43
C LEU A 195 12.45 -6.61 -34.73
N ILE A 196 11.69 -5.52 -34.91
CA ILE A 196 10.26 -5.59 -35.23
C ILE A 196 10.04 -5.74 -36.74
N ASP A 197 9.52 -6.89 -37.17
CA ASP A 197 9.22 -7.13 -38.59
C ASP A 197 7.89 -6.49 -39.01
N GLU A 198 7.99 -5.44 -39.84
CA GLU A 198 6.85 -4.72 -40.42
C GLU A 198 5.89 -5.61 -41.23
N LYS A 199 6.36 -6.74 -41.79
CA LYS A 199 5.47 -7.70 -42.47
C LYS A 199 4.52 -8.36 -41.48
N LEU A 200 5.01 -8.72 -40.29
CA LEU A 200 4.20 -9.35 -39.25
C LEU A 200 3.21 -8.36 -38.63
N VAL A 201 3.61 -7.09 -38.48
CA VAL A 201 2.73 -6.00 -38.07
C VAL A 201 1.59 -5.79 -39.08
N ARG A 202 1.91 -5.74 -40.39
CA ARG A 202 0.86 -5.67 -41.43
C ARG A 202 -0.06 -6.89 -41.41
N ALA A 203 0.50 -8.09 -41.26
CA ALA A 203 -0.29 -9.31 -41.19
C ALA A 203 -1.24 -9.32 -39.96
N HIS A 204 -0.83 -8.73 -38.83
CA HIS A 204 -1.72 -8.52 -37.67
C HIS A 204 -2.89 -7.60 -38.01
N ARG A 205 -2.61 -6.45 -38.63
CA ARG A 205 -3.64 -5.50 -39.08
C ARG A 205 -4.62 -6.13 -40.06
N GLU A 206 -4.11 -6.86 -41.06
CA GLU A 206 -4.93 -7.58 -42.05
C GLU A 206 -5.83 -8.66 -41.42
N ARG A 207 -5.43 -9.22 -40.26
CA ARG A 207 -6.26 -10.15 -39.51
C ARG A 207 -7.37 -9.48 -38.70
N GLY A 208 -7.33 -8.17 -38.47
CA GLY A 208 -8.36 -7.43 -37.74
C GLY A 208 -9.77 -7.51 -38.36
N LEU A 209 -10.77 -7.16 -37.54
CA LEU A 209 -12.16 -6.99 -37.94
C LEU A 209 -12.31 -5.68 -38.70
N ASN A 210 -12.90 -5.74 -39.89
CA ASN A 210 -13.20 -4.57 -40.72
C ASN A 210 -14.47 -4.87 -41.53
N PRO A 211 -15.48 -3.98 -41.56
CA PRO A 211 -16.69 -4.19 -42.34
C PRO A 211 -16.46 -4.33 -43.86
N ASP A 212 -15.35 -3.82 -44.40
CA ASP A 212 -15.00 -3.97 -45.82
C ASP A 212 -14.51 -5.40 -46.17
N HIS A 213 -14.07 -6.16 -45.17
CA HIS A 213 -13.69 -7.57 -45.28
C HIS A 213 -14.08 -8.34 -44.00
N PRO A 214 -15.39 -8.53 -43.78
CA PRO A 214 -15.92 -8.95 -42.49
C PRO A 214 -15.50 -10.38 -42.13
N LYS A 215 -15.31 -10.61 -40.83
CA LYS A 215 -14.95 -11.91 -40.25
C LYS A 215 -15.82 -12.16 -39.02
N LEU A 216 -16.11 -13.43 -38.75
CA LEU A 216 -16.79 -13.87 -37.53
C LEU A 216 -15.77 -14.55 -36.59
N ARG A 217 -15.77 -14.18 -35.31
CA ARG A 217 -14.91 -14.75 -34.26
C ARG A 217 -15.69 -14.92 -32.96
N GLY A 218 -15.19 -15.77 -32.07
CA GLY A 218 -15.84 -16.04 -30.79
C GLY A 218 -17.20 -16.73 -30.92
N THR A 219 -17.34 -17.65 -31.87
CA THR A 219 -18.59 -18.40 -32.07
C THR A 219 -18.91 -19.30 -30.88
N SER A 220 -20.18 -19.67 -30.73
CA SER A 220 -20.59 -20.78 -29.88
C SER A 220 -20.39 -22.09 -30.65
N GLN A 221 -19.76 -23.08 -30.01
CA GLN A 221 -19.42 -24.36 -30.63
C GLN A 221 -19.99 -25.52 -29.79
N ASN A 222 -20.59 -26.48 -30.47
CA ASN A 222 -21.06 -27.73 -29.87
C ASN A 222 -19.90 -28.73 -29.69
N PRO A 223 -20.12 -29.86 -28.98
CA PRO A 223 -19.10 -30.89 -28.77
C PRO A 223 -18.57 -31.53 -30.06
N ASP A 224 -19.30 -31.45 -31.17
CA ASP A 224 -18.94 -32.02 -32.47
C ASP A 224 -17.73 -31.35 -33.13
N VAL A 225 -17.43 -30.08 -32.80
CA VAL A 225 -16.30 -29.32 -33.38
C VAL A 225 -15.40 -28.63 -32.36
N TYR A 226 -15.85 -28.44 -31.10
CA TYR A 226 -15.07 -27.68 -30.12
C TYR A 226 -13.69 -28.30 -29.86
N PHE A 227 -13.61 -29.62 -29.69
CA PHE A 227 -12.33 -30.29 -29.41
C PHE A 227 -11.37 -30.15 -30.60
N GLN A 228 -11.84 -30.43 -31.81
CA GLN A 228 -11.05 -30.27 -33.03
C GLN A 228 -10.58 -28.83 -33.20
N GLY A 229 -11.48 -27.85 -32.96
CA GLY A 229 -11.17 -26.42 -32.96
C GLY A 229 -10.08 -26.06 -31.97
N ARG A 230 -10.13 -26.61 -30.74
CA ARG A 230 -9.18 -26.32 -29.67
C ARG A 230 -7.76 -26.84 -29.98
N GLU A 231 -7.65 -27.94 -30.71
CA GLU A 231 -6.37 -28.57 -31.11
C GLU A 231 -5.73 -27.92 -32.34
N THR A 232 -6.47 -27.09 -33.10
CA THR A 232 -5.93 -26.43 -34.33
C THR A 232 -4.72 -25.55 -34.07
N VAL A 233 -4.51 -25.09 -32.84
CA VAL A 233 -3.45 -24.15 -32.48
C VAL A 233 -2.11 -24.85 -32.18
N ASN A 234 -2.06 -26.18 -32.06
CA ASN A 234 -0.89 -26.90 -31.55
C ASN A 234 0.42 -26.62 -32.29
N SER A 235 0.37 -26.43 -33.61
CA SER A 235 1.56 -26.13 -34.41
C SER A 235 2.19 -24.78 -34.05
N TYR A 236 1.40 -23.79 -33.62
CA TYR A 236 1.91 -22.51 -33.15
C TYR A 236 2.67 -22.65 -31.83
N TYR A 237 2.13 -23.44 -30.89
CA TYR A 237 2.79 -23.71 -29.61
C TYR A 237 4.05 -24.57 -29.76
N ALA A 238 4.04 -25.54 -30.67
CA ALA A 238 5.22 -26.36 -30.95
C ALA A 238 6.36 -25.55 -31.60
N ALA A 239 6.03 -24.56 -32.44
CA ALA A 239 7.03 -23.71 -33.10
C ALA A 239 7.57 -22.58 -32.20
N ALA A 240 6.81 -22.16 -31.19
CA ALA A 240 7.13 -20.98 -30.39
C ALA A 240 8.49 -21.01 -29.67
N PRO A 241 8.96 -22.11 -29.05
CA PRO A 241 10.29 -22.15 -28.45
C PRO A 241 11.42 -21.82 -29.44
N ALA A 242 11.39 -22.43 -30.63
CA ALA A 242 12.38 -22.16 -31.68
C ALA A 242 12.30 -20.72 -32.20
N ILE A 243 11.10 -20.16 -32.32
CA ILE A 243 10.90 -18.74 -32.68
C ILE A 243 11.53 -17.84 -31.62
N VAL A 244 11.26 -18.08 -30.33
CA VAL A 244 11.83 -17.28 -29.24
C VAL A 244 13.35 -17.35 -29.24
N GLN A 245 13.94 -18.55 -29.42
CA GLN A 245 15.39 -18.69 -29.53
C GLN A 245 15.94 -17.92 -30.75
N GLY A 246 15.30 -18.04 -31.92
CA GLY A 246 15.71 -17.29 -33.10
C GLY A 246 15.62 -15.77 -32.94
N VAL A 247 14.63 -15.28 -32.19
CA VAL A 247 14.55 -13.85 -31.82
C VAL A 247 15.68 -13.47 -30.87
N MET A 248 16.00 -14.29 -29.86
CA MET A 248 17.14 -14.08 -28.96
C MET A 248 18.47 -13.99 -29.73
N ASP A 249 18.66 -14.86 -30.73
CA ASP A 249 19.88 -14.87 -31.56
C ASP A 249 19.98 -13.61 -32.44
N ARG A 250 18.86 -13.17 -33.05
CA ARG A 250 18.81 -11.91 -33.79
C ARG A 250 19.05 -10.70 -32.88
N PHE A 251 18.51 -10.72 -31.68
CA PHE A 251 18.75 -9.70 -30.67
C PHE A 251 20.23 -9.62 -30.29
N ALA A 252 20.89 -10.77 -30.10
CA ALA A 252 22.32 -10.86 -29.84
C ALA A 252 23.16 -10.31 -30.99
N ALA A 253 22.80 -10.58 -32.24
CA ALA A 253 23.47 -10.02 -33.40
C ALA A 253 23.38 -8.47 -33.46
N LEU A 254 22.32 -7.88 -32.91
CA LEU A 254 22.12 -6.43 -32.88
C LEU A 254 22.76 -5.74 -31.66
N THR A 255 22.89 -6.44 -30.54
CA THR A 255 23.24 -5.84 -29.24
C THR A 255 24.52 -6.39 -28.60
N GLY A 256 24.97 -7.56 -29.03
CA GLY A 256 26.03 -8.34 -28.39
C GLY A 256 25.59 -9.14 -27.16
N ARG A 257 24.33 -9.03 -26.71
CA ARG A 257 23.81 -9.73 -25.53
C ARG A 257 23.04 -10.99 -25.95
N GLN A 258 23.62 -12.15 -25.67
CA GLN A 258 23.05 -13.46 -26.02
C GLN A 258 22.20 -14.02 -24.87
N TYR A 259 21.05 -14.58 -25.23
CA TYR A 259 20.15 -15.28 -24.31
C TYR A 259 19.78 -16.65 -24.87
N GLN A 260 19.33 -17.54 -23.99
CA GLN A 260 18.80 -18.87 -24.33
C GLN A 260 17.51 -19.12 -23.56
N LEU A 261 16.68 -20.04 -24.06
CA LEU A 261 15.44 -20.45 -23.37
C LEU A 261 15.74 -20.95 -21.94
N PHE A 262 16.79 -21.75 -21.84
CA PHE A 262 17.39 -22.27 -20.62
C PHE A 262 18.89 -22.04 -20.70
N GLU A 263 19.44 -21.27 -19.78
CA GLU A 263 20.84 -20.82 -19.82
C GLU A 263 21.62 -21.46 -18.67
N TYR A 264 22.68 -22.20 -18.99
CA TYR A 264 23.52 -22.85 -17.98
C TYR A 264 24.77 -22.02 -17.64
N VAL A 265 25.07 -21.89 -16.34
CA VAL A 265 26.32 -21.32 -15.84
C VAL A 265 26.89 -22.20 -14.72
N GLY A 266 28.22 -22.28 -14.61
CA GLY A 266 28.92 -23.06 -13.58
C GLY A 266 29.90 -24.07 -14.17
N ALA A 267 30.27 -25.08 -13.38
CA ALA A 267 31.26 -26.07 -13.78
C ALA A 267 30.74 -26.92 -14.97
N ALA A 268 31.56 -27.14 -16.01
CA ALA A 268 31.17 -27.98 -17.15
C ALA A 268 30.88 -29.44 -16.76
N ASN A 269 31.48 -29.90 -15.65
CA ASN A 269 31.31 -31.23 -15.06
C ASN A 269 30.50 -31.17 -13.75
N ALA A 270 29.53 -30.25 -13.63
CA ALA A 270 28.73 -30.13 -12.42
C ALA A 270 27.96 -31.42 -12.09
N GLU A 271 27.92 -31.77 -10.81
CA GLU A 271 27.18 -32.92 -10.28
C GLU A 271 25.89 -32.47 -9.58
N ARG A 272 25.90 -31.25 -9.03
CA ARG A 272 24.80 -30.61 -8.33
C ARG A 272 24.38 -29.36 -9.11
N VAL A 273 23.11 -29.29 -9.51
CA VAL A 273 22.60 -28.14 -10.28
C VAL A 273 21.36 -27.55 -9.61
N LEU A 274 21.35 -26.23 -9.48
CA LEU A 274 20.21 -25.45 -9.02
C LEU A 274 19.42 -24.93 -10.23
N MET A 275 18.09 -24.95 -10.17
CA MET A 275 17.21 -24.42 -11.21
C MET A 275 16.21 -23.45 -10.60
N LEU A 276 16.11 -22.25 -11.17
CA LEU A 276 15.12 -21.24 -10.76
C LEU A 276 14.89 -20.19 -11.85
N MET A 277 13.90 -19.33 -11.62
CA MET A 277 13.56 -18.21 -12.49
C MET A 277 13.52 -16.88 -11.69
N GLY A 278 13.60 -15.75 -12.39
CA GLY A 278 13.47 -14.43 -11.78
C GLY A 278 14.72 -13.97 -11.00
N SER A 279 14.55 -12.95 -10.16
CA SER A 279 15.65 -12.20 -9.55
C SER A 279 16.52 -13.01 -8.60
N GLY A 280 16.04 -14.16 -8.09
CA GLY A 280 16.85 -15.07 -7.28
C GLY A 280 18.11 -15.56 -8.01
N LEU A 281 18.12 -15.48 -9.34
CA LEU A 281 19.28 -15.80 -10.17
C LEU A 281 20.52 -14.95 -9.85
N GLY A 282 20.35 -13.70 -9.40
CA GLY A 282 21.47 -12.86 -8.99
C GLY A 282 22.28 -13.47 -7.85
N ALA A 283 21.62 -13.75 -6.71
CA ALA A 283 22.24 -14.46 -5.59
C ALA A 283 22.77 -15.85 -5.96
N ALA A 284 22.03 -16.59 -6.80
CA ALA A 284 22.41 -17.93 -7.19
C ALA A 284 23.68 -17.97 -8.05
N GLU A 285 23.79 -17.06 -9.02
CA GLU A 285 24.94 -16.97 -9.92
C GLU A 285 26.19 -16.52 -9.16
N GLU A 286 26.11 -15.49 -8.32
CA GLU A 286 27.22 -15.05 -7.46
C GLU A 286 27.72 -16.20 -6.54
N THR A 287 26.81 -17.05 -6.05
CA THR A 287 27.17 -18.21 -5.23
C THR A 287 27.85 -19.30 -6.06
N VAL A 288 27.32 -19.63 -7.24
CA VAL A 288 27.94 -20.62 -8.13
C VAL A 288 29.33 -20.17 -8.58
N GLU A 289 29.52 -18.89 -8.90
CA GLU A 289 30.83 -18.32 -9.22
C GLU A 289 31.82 -18.50 -8.06
N HIS A 290 31.41 -18.14 -6.83
CA HIS A 290 32.24 -18.30 -5.62
C HIS A 290 32.62 -19.77 -5.34
N LEU A 291 31.67 -20.70 -5.45
CA LEU A 291 31.90 -22.13 -5.19
C LEU A 291 32.74 -22.79 -6.29
N THR A 292 32.49 -22.45 -7.56
CA THR A 292 33.25 -22.98 -8.71
C THR A 292 34.70 -22.51 -8.67
N ALA A 293 34.96 -21.25 -8.26
CA ALA A 293 36.31 -20.74 -8.04
C ALA A 293 37.10 -21.53 -6.96
N ARG A 294 36.39 -22.27 -6.10
CA ARG A 294 36.94 -23.14 -5.05
C ARG A 294 36.89 -24.64 -5.44
N GLY A 295 36.63 -24.95 -6.70
CA GLY A 295 36.67 -26.31 -7.25
C GLY A 295 35.41 -27.14 -7.03
N GLU A 296 34.33 -26.55 -6.50
CA GLU A 296 33.07 -27.27 -6.36
C GLU A 296 32.40 -27.52 -7.72
N ARG A 297 31.87 -28.74 -7.90
CA ARG A 297 31.16 -29.18 -9.12
C ARG A 297 29.68 -28.79 -9.05
N VAL A 298 29.42 -27.49 -9.02
CA VAL A 298 28.07 -26.92 -8.95
C VAL A 298 27.73 -26.16 -10.23
N GLY A 299 26.43 -26.04 -10.51
CA GLY A 299 25.92 -25.27 -11.63
C GLY A 299 24.55 -24.66 -11.35
N LEU A 300 24.16 -23.73 -12.21
CA LEU A 300 22.88 -23.04 -12.20
C LEU A 300 22.28 -23.11 -13.59
N LEU A 301 21.03 -23.56 -13.69
CA LEU A 301 20.22 -23.49 -14.90
C LEU A 301 19.16 -22.39 -14.73
N LYS A 302 19.32 -21.31 -15.49
CA LYS A 302 18.44 -20.15 -15.48
C LYS A 302 17.26 -20.41 -16.42
N ILE A 303 16.05 -20.38 -15.89
CA ILE A 303 14.82 -20.60 -16.67
C ILE A 303 14.32 -19.26 -17.18
N ARG A 304 14.37 -19.04 -18.51
CA ARG A 304 13.92 -17.79 -19.14
C ARG A 304 12.51 -17.95 -19.73
N LEU A 305 12.35 -18.90 -20.65
CA LEU A 305 11.05 -19.24 -21.23
C LEU A 305 10.39 -20.35 -20.39
N PHE A 306 9.45 -19.97 -19.53
CA PHE A 306 8.68 -20.92 -18.73
C PHE A 306 7.54 -21.57 -19.52
N ARG A 307 6.91 -20.83 -20.44
CA ARG A 307 5.89 -21.36 -21.35
C ARG A 307 6.06 -20.83 -22.77
N PRO A 308 5.86 -21.65 -23.82
CA PRO A 308 5.76 -23.11 -23.78
C PRO A 308 7.04 -23.74 -23.21
N PHE A 309 6.89 -24.78 -22.40
CA PHE A 309 8.02 -25.42 -21.71
C PHE A 309 8.68 -26.44 -22.65
N ASP A 310 9.85 -26.11 -23.19
CA ASP A 310 10.60 -26.98 -24.09
C ASP A 310 11.50 -27.94 -23.30
N ALA A 311 10.98 -29.14 -23.03
CA ALA A 311 11.71 -30.17 -22.29
C ALA A 311 13.02 -30.58 -22.98
N ALA A 312 13.07 -30.62 -24.32
CA ALA A 312 14.27 -31.03 -25.04
C ALA A 312 15.38 -29.97 -24.89
N ALA A 313 15.03 -28.69 -25.03
CA ALA A 313 15.97 -27.59 -24.81
C ALA A 313 16.48 -27.54 -23.36
N LEU A 314 15.62 -27.80 -22.37
CA LEU A 314 16.04 -27.88 -20.96
C LEU A 314 17.05 -29.00 -20.73
N ILE A 315 16.77 -30.20 -21.25
CA ILE A 315 17.65 -31.37 -21.08
C ILE A 315 18.98 -31.15 -21.79
N ALA A 316 18.97 -30.53 -22.98
CA ALA A 316 20.19 -30.18 -23.72
C ALA A 316 21.07 -29.16 -22.98
N ALA A 317 20.47 -28.23 -22.23
CA ALA A 317 21.20 -27.24 -21.44
C ALA A 317 21.77 -27.82 -20.12
N LEU A 318 21.26 -28.96 -19.65
CA LEU A 318 21.71 -29.59 -18.41
C LEU A 318 22.98 -30.43 -18.62
N PRO A 319 24.05 -30.29 -17.80
CA PRO A 319 25.21 -31.16 -17.90
C PRO A 319 24.84 -32.65 -17.75
N PRO A 320 25.41 -33.54 -18.58
CA PRO A 320 25.16 -34.97 -18.47
C PRO A 320 25.65 -35.54 -17.12
N THR A 321 26.62 -34.89 -16.48
CA THR A 321 27.16 -35.24 -15.16
C THR A 321 26.24 -34.87 -13.99
N ALA A 322 25.17 -34.10 -14.21
CA ALA A 322 24.29 -33.66 -13.15
C ALA A 322 23.48 -34.86 -12.60
N THR A 323 23.71 -35.21 -11.33
CA THR A 323 23.08 -36.36 -10.66
C THR A 323 22.14 -35.93 -9.53
N ARG A 324 22.25 -34.68 -9.06
CA ARG A 324 21.44 -34.11 -7.99
C ARG A 324 20.97 -32.70 -8.37
N LEU A 325 19.68 -32.45 -8.30
CA LEU A 325 19.05 -31.22 -8.76
C LEU A 325 18.17 -30.62 -7.66
N ALA A 326 18.27 -29.31 -7.47
CA ALA A 326 17.32 -28.55 -6.68
C ALA A 326 16.52 -27.62 -7.61
N VAL A 327 15.20 -27.63 -7.49
CA VAL A 327 14.31 -26.73 -8.23
C VAL A 327 13.63 -25.81 -7.24
N LEU A 328 13.80 -24.50 -7.43
CA LEU A 328 13.20 -23.50 -6.55
C LEU A 328 12.05 -22.78 -7.23
N ASP A 329 10.91 -22.80 -6.55
CA ASP A 329 9.70 -22.10 -6.94
C ASP A 329 9.46 -20.92 -6.01
N ARG A 330 9.19 -19.75 -6.60
CA ARG A 330 8.84 -18.53 -5.87
C ARG A 330 7.32 -18.44 -5.68
N THR A 331 6.68 -19.54 -5.29
CA THR A 331 5.22 -19.61 -5.08
C THR A 331 4.89 -20.72 -4.08
N LYS A 332 3.61 -20.83 -3.69
CA LYS A 332 3.08 -21.94 -2.90
C LYS A 332 1.71 -22.33 -3.46
N GLU A 333 1.55 -23.61 -3.78
CA GLU A 333 0.25 -24.22 -4.10
C GLU A 333 -0.18 -25.15 -2.94
N PRO A 334 -0.97 -24.69 -1.96
CA PRO A 334 -1.35 -25.52 -0.82
C PRO A 334 -2.06 -26.81 -1.25
N GLY A 335 -1.60 -27.94 -0.73
CA GLY A 335 -2.16 -29.27 -1.06
C GLY A 335 -1.62 -29.90 -2.35
N SER A 336 -0.75 -29.21 -3.09
CA SER A 336 -0.10 -29.80 -4.25
C SER A 336 1.04 -30.76 -3.85
N ASP A 337 1.30 -31.75 -4.69
CA ASP A 337 2.44 -32.67 -4.63
C ASP A 337 3.76 -32.06 -5.15
N GLY A 338 3.81 -30.73 -5.30
CA GLY A 338 4.97 -29.98 -5.75
C GLY A 338 4.59 -28.69 -6.47
N GLU A 339 5.47 -27.71 -6.46
CA GLU A 339 5.28 -26.44 -7.14
C GLU A 339 5.45 -26.54 -8.68
N PRO A 340 4.99 -25.53 -9.45
CA PRO A 340 4.90 -25.62 -10.91
C PRO A 340 6.21 -25.94 -11.63
N LEU A 341 7.31 -25.22 -11.33
CA LEU A 341 8.59 -25.44 -12.01
C LEU A 341 9.17 -26.79 -11.62
N TYR A 342 9.12 -27.15 -10.33
CA TYR A 342 9.51 -28.48 -9.85
C TYR A 342 8.81 -29.60 -10.66
N LYS A 343 7.49 -29.51 -10.84
CA LYS A 343 6.71 -30.51 -11.59
C LYS A 343 7.10 -30.60 -13.06
N ASP A 344 7.31 -29.46 -13.72
CA ASP A 344 7.71 -29.43 -15.12
C ASP A 344 9.10 -30.05 -15.32
N VAL A 345 10.04 -29.76 -14.42
CA VAL A 345 11.40 -30.32 -14.44
C VAL A 345 11.38 -31.83 -14.18
N VAL A 346 10.66 -32.29 -13.15
CA VAL A 346 10.52 -33.74 -12.88
C VAL A 346 9.92 -34.46 -14.08
N THR A 347 8.90 -33.87 -14.70
CA THR A 347 8.25 -34.44 -15.89
C THR A 347 9.22 -34.50 -17.08
N ALA A 348 9.98 -33.43 -17.34
CA ALA A 348 10.97 -33.41 -18.42
C ALA A 348 12.07 -34.47 -18.23
N LEU A 349 12.60 -34.59 -17.01
CA LEU A 349 13.62 -35.58 -16.67
C LEU A 349 13.09 -37.01 -16.77
N ALA A 350 11.88 -37.27 -16.28
CA ALA A 350 11.25 -38.58 -16.34
C ALA A 350 11.01 -39.01 -17.80
N ARG A 351 10.57 -38.09 -18.66
CA ARG A 351 10.42 -38.34 -20.09
C ARG A 351 11.75 -38.62 -20.78
N ALA A 352 12.78 -37.82 -20.53
CA ALA A 352 14.11 -38.01 -21.11
C ALA A 352 14.74 -39.35 -20.67
N PHE A 353 14.58 -39.73 -19.40
CA PHE A 353 15.02 -41.03 -18.89
C PHE A 353 14.26 -42.18 -19.55
N ALA A 354 12.93 -42.11 -19.61
CA ALA A 354 12.10 -43.14 -20.24
C ALA A 354 12.37 -43.30 -21.74
N ALA A 355 12.74 -42.22 -22.43
CA ALA A 355 13.13 -42.22 -23.84
C ALA A 355 14.59 -42.67 -24.08
N GLY A 356 15.40 -42.88 -23.04
CA GLY A 356 16.81 -43.24 -23.15
C GLY A 356 17.74 -42.07 -23.51
N GLU A 357 17.23 -40.83 -23.52
CA GLU A 357 18.02 -39.60 -23.74
C GLU A 357 18.92 -39.29 -22.54
N ARG A 358 18.54 -39.76 -21.34
CA ARG A 358 19.41 -39.78 -20.15
C ARG A 358 19.59 -41.20 -19.63
N GLN A 359 20.81 -41.52 -19.25
CA GLN A 359 21.15 -42.84 -18.68
C GLN A 359 20.61 -43.05 -17.26
N MET A 360 20.37 -41.97 -16.51
CA MET A 360 19.85 -42.03 -15.15
C MET A 360 18.89 -40.88 -14.86
N MET A 361 17.91 -41.16 -13.99
CA MET A 361 17.07 -40.17 -13.36
C MET A 361 17.85 -39.50 -12.21
N PRO A 362 18.14 -38.19 -12.28
CA PRO A 362 18.77 -37.47 -11.17
C PRO A 362 17.87 -37.48 -9.93
N ARG A 363 18.48 -37.35 -8.76
CA ARG A 363 17.72 -37.02 -7.54
C ARG A 363 17.26 -35.56 -7.63
N VAL A 364 15.96 -35.31 -7.52
CA VAL A 364 15.39 -33.95 -7.60
C VAL A 364 14.70 -33.60 -6.29
N ILE A 365 15.04 -32.46 -5.71
CA ILE A 365 14.34 -31.86 -4.57
C ILE A 365 13.65 -30.55 -4.97
N GLY A 366 12.46 -30.30 -4.43
CA GLY A 366 11.68 -29.09 -4.64
C GLY A 366 11.71 -28.18 -3.42
N GLY A 367 12.01 -26.90 -3.63
CA GLY A 367 12.09 -25.90 -2.57
C GLY A 367 11.29 -24.65 -2.86
N ARG A 368 10.78 -24.01 -1.81
CA ARG A 368 10.14 -22.69 -1.92
C ARG A 368 11.03 -21.60 -1.31
N TYR A 369 11.04 -20.44 -1.96
CA TYR A 369 11.78 -19.26 -1.50
C TYR A 369 11.02 -17.97 -1.83
N GLY A 370 11.44 -16.85 -1.23
CA GLY A 370 11.14 -15.52 -1.77
C GLY A 370 9.66 -15.08 -1.82
N LEU A 371 8.74 -15.81 -1.17
CA LEU A 371 7.32 -15.47 -1.06
C LEU A 371 7.15 -14.08 -0.43
N GLY A 372 6.32 -13.22 -1.05
CA GLY A 372 6.11 -11.84 -0.59
C GLY A 372 7.40 -11.03 -0.40
N SER A 373 8.37 -11.13 -1.33
CA SER A 373 9.71 -10.53 -1.24
C SER A 373 10.53 -10.97 -0.01
N LYS A 374 10.31 -12.15 0.55
CA LYS A 374 11.26 -12.72 1.52
C LYS A 374 12.68 -12.72 0.93
N GLU A 375 13.66 -12.35 1.74
CA GLU A 375 15.05 -12.28 1.28
C GLU A 375 15.56 -13.64 0.77
N PHE A 376 16.44 -13.57 -0.22
CA PHE A 376 17.12 -14.73 -0.80
C PHE A 376 18.58 -14.38 -1.10
N THR A 377 19.47 -14.83 -0.22
CA THR A 377 20.87 -14.42 -0.20
C THR A 377 21.81 -15.53 -0.70
N PRO A 378 23.08 -15.22 -0.99
CA PRO A 378 24.08 -16.24 -1.31
C PRO A 378 24.23 -17.34 -0.25
N ALA A 379 24.09 -16.98 1.03
CA ALA A 379 24.10 -17.94 2.14
C ALA A 379 22.96 -18.97 2.04
N MET A 380 21.77 -18.50 1.69
CA MET A 380 20.60 -19.36 1.48
C MET A 380 20.78 -20.27 0.27
N VAL A 381 21.36 -19.77 -0.82
CA VAL A 381 21.71 -20.60 -2.00
C VAL A 381 22.72 -21.69 -1.61
N LYS A 382 23.75 -21.33 -0.84
CA LYS A 382 24.74 -22.31 -0.40
C LYS A 382 24.10 -23.41 0.44
N ALA A 383 23.18 -23.08 1.33
CA ALA A 383 22.43 -24.08 2.11
C ALA A 383 21.65 -25.07 1.22
N VAL A 384 21.11 -24.62 0.08
CA VAL A 384 20.47 -25.51 -0.89
C VAL A 384 21.47 -26.48 -1.53
N PHE A 385 22.67 -26.00 -1.89
CA PHE A 385 23.73 -26.89 -2.39
C PHE A 385 24.25 -27.86 -1.32
N ASP A 386 24.30 -27.42 -0.06
CA ASP A 386 24.69 -28.27 1.08
C ASP A 386 23.63 -29.35 1.34
N GLU A 387 22.35 -29.02 1.20
CA GLU A 387 21.25 -29.99 1.28
C GLU A 387 21.35 -31.06 0.18
N LEU A 388 21.73 -30.67 -1.04
CA LEU A 388 21.98 -31.64 -2.13
C LEU A 388 23.12 -32.62 -1.84
N MET A 389 23.96 -32.39 -0.84
CA MET A 389 25.00 -33.34 -0.43
C MET A 389 24.50 -34.41 0.54
N GLN A 390 23.31 -34.22 1.14
CA GLN A 390 22.77 -35.16 2.13
C GLN A 390 22.32 -36.48 1.51
N ASP A 391 22.45 -37.57 2.27
CA ASP A 391 21.98 -38.90 1.86
C ASP A 391 20.44 -38.97 1.75
N ALA A 392 19.74 -38.19 2.57
CA ALA A 392 18.28 -38.05 2.57
C ALA A 392 17.90 -36.56 2.66
N PRO A 393 17.96 -35.82 1.53
CA PRO A 393 17.67 -34.39 1.53
C PRO A 393 16.17 -34.14 1.78
N LYS A 394 15.85 -33.04 2.44
CA LYS A 394 14.47 -32.57 2.64
C LYS A 394 13.80 -32.32 1.30
N ASN A 395 12.61 -32.90 1.13
CA ASN A 395 11.76 -32.67 -0.02
C ASN A 395 10.28 -32.90 0.37
N PRO A 396 9.41 -31.89 0.33
CA PRO A 396 9.70 -30.50 -0.03
C PRO A 396 10.43 -29.74 1.09
N PHE A 397 11.12 -28.65 0.75
CA PHE A 397 11.75 -27.76 1.73
C PHE A 397 11.35 -26.28 1.55
N THR A 398 11.70 -25.45 2.53
CA THR A 398 11.63 -23.99 2.48
C THR A 398 13.00 -23.37 2.82
N ILE A 399 13.29 -22.17 2.34
CA ILE A 399 14.52 -21.43 2.68
C ILE A 399 14.19 -19.96 2.93
N GLY A 400 14.85 -19.35 3.93
CA GLY A 400 14.62 -17.95 4.34
C GLY A 400 13.61 -17.76 5.47
N ILE A 401 13.10 -18.83 6.08
CA ILE A 401 12.20 -18.80 7.24
C ILE A 401 12.62 -19.82 8.30
N ASN A 402 12.08 -19.70 9.52
CA ASN A 402 12.15 -20.74 10.54
C ASN A 402 10.80 -21.47 10.62
N ASP A 403 10.70 -22.65 10.00
CA ASP A 403 9.52 -23.49 10.07
C ASP A 403 9.71 -24.57 11.14
N ASP A 404 9.31 -24.22 12.35
CA ASP A 404 9.33 -25.08 13.54
C ASP A 404 8.06 -25.92 13.70
N LEU A 405 7.09 -25.82 12.78
CA LEU A 405 5.88 -26.64 12.77
C LEU A 405 6.01 -27.85 11.85
N SER A 406 6.32 -27.62 10.57
CA SER A 406 6.46 -28.72 9.60
C SER A 406 7.91 -29.13 9.36
N HIS A 407 8.87 -28.41 9.98
CA HIS A 407 10.30 -28.67 9.91
C HIS A 407 10.86 -28.69 8.47
N SER A 408 10.19 -28.00 7.56
CA SER A 408 10.56 -27.94 6.14
C SER A 408 11.72 -26.98 5.86
N SER A 409 12.02 -26.05 6.77
CA SER A 409 13.06 -25.04 6.52
C SER A 409 14.48 -25.60 6.57
N LEU A 410 15.35 -25.12 5.69
CA LEU A 410 16.79 -25.37 5.72
C LEU A 410 17.48 -24.34 6.62
N ALA A 411 18.50 -24.78 7.35
CA ALA A 411 19.40 -23.89 8.09
C ALA A 411 20.48 -23.33 7.15
N TRP A 412 20.92 -22.10 7.36
CA TRP A 412 22.01 -21.48 6.61
C TRP A 412 22.95 -20.70 7.52
N ASP A 413 24.18 -20.50 7.05
CA ASP A 413 25.18 -19.67 7.73
C ASP A 413 25.02 -18.19 7.31
N PRO A 414 24.53 -17.29 8.17
CA PRO A 414 24.33 -15.88 7.81
C PRO A 414 25.64 -15.11 7.56
N ASP A 415 26.78 -15.64 8.00
CA ASP A 415 28.09 -15.01 7.83
C ASP A 415 28.73 -15.32 6.48
N PHE A 416 28.18 -16.26 5.70
CA PHE A 416 28.66 -16.57 4.36
C PHE A 416 28.50 -15.37 3.40
N LYS A 417 29.61 -14.93 2.79
CA LYS A 417 29.67 -13.85 1.79
C LYS A 417 30.27 -14.35 0.48
N ALA A 418 29.61 -14.04 -0.64
CA ALA A 418 30.13 -14.34 -1.97
C ALA A 418 31.27 -13.39 -2.37
N ASP A 419 32.14 -13.83 -3.28
CA ASP A 419 33.29 -13.02 -3.75
C ASP A 419 32.84 -11.76 -4.53
N ALA A 420 31.63 -11.78 -5.08
CA ALA A 420 31.03 -10.67 -5.83
C ALA A 420 30.93 -9.35 -5.01
N LEU A 421 30.96 -9.44 -3.67
CA LEU A 421 30.94 -8.26 -2.80
C LEU A 421 32.32 -7.59 -2.65
N GLN A 422 33.41 -8.23 -3.10
CA GLN A 422 34.74 -7.66 -3.03
C GLN A 422 34.86 -6.45 -3.98
N GLY A 423 35.36 -5.32 -3.46
CA GLY A 423 35.49 -4.09 -4.23
C GLY A 423 34.16 -3.33 -4.45
N VAL A 424 33.05 -3.80 -3.86
CA VAL A 424 31.77 -3.10 -3.86
C VAL A 424 31.66 -2.22 -2.62
N THR A 425 31.32 -0.94 -2.81
CA THR A 425 30.98 -0.02 -1.74
C THR A 425 29.48 -0.13 -1.44
N ALA A 426 29.14 -0.49 -0.21
CA ALA A 426 27.77 -0.70 0.24
C ALA A 426 27.36 0.36 1.27
N CYS A 427 26.23 1.04 1.05
CA CYS A 427 25.75 2.13 1.88
C CYS A 427 24.30 1.91 2.30
N VAL A 428 23.99 2.14 3.59
CA VAL A 428 22.64 2.01 4.15
C VAL A 428 22.19 3.33 4.76
N PHE A 429 20.95 3.74 4.48
CA PHE A 429 20.38 5.00 4.98
C PHE A 429 19.03 4.76 5.64
N TYR A 430 18.92 5.15 6.91
CA TYR A 430 17.68 5.09 7.70
C TYR A 430 17.03 6.48 7.70
N GLY A 431 15.90 6.60 6.99
CA GLY A 431 15.09 7.83 6.91
C GLY A 431 13.66 7.62 7.36
N LEU A 432 12.91 8.72 7.48
CA LEU A 432 11.47 8.70 7.75
C LEU A 432 10.68 8.83 6.44
N GLY A 433 9.54 8.16 6.35
CA GLY A 433 8.57 8.42 5.30
C GLY A 433 8.27 9.92 5.17
N SER A 434 8.46 10.46 3.96
CA SER A 434 8.31 11.88 3.60
C SER A 434 9.42 12.86 4.04
N ASP A 435 10.56 12.42 4.56
CA ASP A 435 11.71 13.31 4.86
C ASP A 435 12.62 13.61 3.64
N GLY A 436 12.40 12.90 2.53
CA GLY A 436 13.10 13.06 1.26
C GLY A 436 14.36 12.19 1.09
N THR A 437 14.68 11.29 2.04
CA THR A 437 15.84 10.40 2.01
C THR A 437 15.88 9.52 0.75
N VAL A 438 14.79 8.82 0.45
CA VAL A 438 14.69 7.94 -0.72
C VAL A 438 14.93 8.71 -2.02
N SER A 439 14.31 9.89 -2.16
CA SER A 439 14.49 10.74 -3.35
C SER A 439 15.93 11.23 -3.50
N ALA A 440 16.57 11.62 -2.39
CA ALA A 440 17.99 11.98 -2.40
C ALA A 440 18.86 10.80 -2.83
N ASN A 441 18.61 9.60 -2.30
CA ASN A 441 19.38 8.41 -2.63
C ASN A 441 19.19 7.97 -4.09
N LYS A 442 17.96 8.04 -4.65
CA LYS A 442 17.73 7.86 -6.09
C LYS A 442 18.57 8.81 -6.93
N ASN A 443 18.66 10.08 -6.51
CA ASN A 443 19.50 11.08 -7.19
C ASN A 443 21.00 10.78 -7.01
N SER A 444 21.44 10.39 -5.82
CA SER A 444 22.83 10.02 -5.55
C SER A 444 23.29 8.85 -6.43
N ILE A 445 22.45 7.84 -6.64
CA ILE A 445 22.77 6.74 -7.57
C ILE A 445 22.94 7.28 -8.98
N LYS A 446 22.03 8.12 -9.47
CA LYS A 446 22.13 8.71 -10.81
C LYS A 446 23.43 9.50 -10.97
N ILE A 447 23.76 10.37 -10.01
CA ILE A 447 25.01 11.14 -10.04
C ILE A 447 26.23 10.21 -10.11
N ILE A 448 26.33 9.22 -9.21
CA ILE A 448 27.51 8.33 -9.17
C ILE A 448 27.56 7.42 -10.42
N ALA A 449 26.43 6.86 -10.83
CA ALA A 449 26.38 5.91 -11.93
C ALA A 449 26.53 6.59 -13.31
N GLU A 450 26.06 7.83 -13.48
CA GLU A 450 26.13 8.56 -14.76
C GLU A 450 27.43 9.35 -14.91
N GLU A 451 27.96 9.91 -13.82
CA GLU A 451 29.17 10.77 -13.85
C GLU A 451 30.47 9.99 -13.60
N THR A 452 30.41 8.68 -13.29
CA THR A 452 31.59 7.85 -13.03
C THR A 452 31.56 6.54 -13.83
N PRO A 453 32.72 5.87 -14.00
CA PRO A 453 32.78 4.53 -14.62
C PRO A 453 32.05 3.45 -13.81
N ASN A 454 31.74 3.69 -12.53
CA ASN A 454 31.13 2.68 -11.67
C ASN A 454 29.72 2.32 -12.13
N HIS A 455 29.33 1.08 -11.85
CA HIS A 455 27.94 0.66 -11.78
C HIS A 455 27.33 1.11 -10.46
N GLY A 456 26.04 1.43 -10.48
CA GLY A 456 25.26 1.79 -9.31
C GLY A 456 23.98 0.97 -9.24
N GLN A 457 23.69 0.46 -8.05
CA GLN A 457 22.45 -0.25 -7.72
C GLN A 457 21.78 0.44 -6.53
N GLY A 458 20.46 0.55 -6.56
CA GLY A 458 19.65 1.02 -5.44
C GLY A 458 18.40 0.21 -5.21
N TYR A 459 18.18 -0.18 -3.97
CA TYR A 459 16.94 -0.79 -3.50
C TYR A 459 16.41 -0.02 -2.28
N PHE A 460 15.09 0.08 -2.16
CA PHE A 460 14.45 0.90 -1.14
C PHE A 460 13.37 0.08 -0.43
N GLU A 461 13.59 -0.17 0.85
CA GLU A 461 12.59 -0.76 1.73
C GLU A 461 11.64 0.33 2.22
N TYR A 462 10.36 0.15 1.92
CA TYR A 462 9.28 1.00 2.40
C TYR A 462 8.45 0.22 3.41
N ASP A 463 8.06 0.90 4.48
CA ASP A 463 6.93 0.47 5.29
C ASP A 463 5.62 0.88 4.59
N SER A 464 4.59 0.06 4.72
CA SER A 464 3.24 0.33 4.22
C SER A 464 2.53 1.45 4.98
N LYS A 465 3.00 1.84 6.17
CA LYS A 465 2.54 3.04 6.89
C LYS A 465 2.80 4.31 6.06
N LYS A 466 1.74 5.08 5.80
CA LYS A 466 1.74 6.27 4.92
C LYS A 466 2.62 7.42 5.40
N ALA A 467 2.77 7.59 6.70
CA ALA A 467 3.60 8.64 7.29
C ALA A 467 4.28 8.13 8.56
N GLY A 468 5.48 8.65 8.86
CA GLY A 468 6.19 8.40 10.14
C GLY A 468 6.82 7.00 10.29
N ALA A 469 6.97 6.29 9.18
CA ALA A 469 7.52 4.95 9.13
C ALA A 469 8.98 4.97 8.70
N VAL A 470 9.76 3.93 9.06
CA VAL A 470 11.15 3.85 8.64
C VAL A 470 11.23 3.53 7.15
N THR A 471 12.20 4.15 6.47
CA THR A 471 12.60 3.80 5.11
C THR A 471 14.08 3.44 5.16
N ILE A 472 14.46 2.32 4.53
CA ILE A 472 15.85 1.87 4.50
C ILE A 472 16.29 1.82 3.04
N SER A 473 17.28 2.65 2.69
CA SER A 473 17.85 2.66 1.35
C SER A 473 19.13 1.84 1.32
N HIS A 474 19.26 0.92 0.36
CA HIS A 474 20.44 0.08 0.13
C HIS A 474 21.08 0.46 -1.19
N LEU A 475 22.28 1.02 -1.13
CA LEU A 475 23.03 1.44 -2.31
C LEU A 475 24.31 0.63 -2.45
N ARG A 476 24.59 0.15 -3.66
CA ARG A 476 25.87 -0.50 -4.00
C ARG A 476 26.52 0.22 -5.18
N PHE A 477 27.84 0.38 -5.11
CA PHE A 477 28.65 0.97 -6.17
C PHE A 477 29.90 0.14 -6.38
N GLY A 478 30.26 -0.13 -7.64
CA GLY A 478 31.46 -0.91 -7.94
C GLY A 478 31.88 -0.83 -9.41
N PRO A 479 33.08 -1.30 -9.75
CA PRO A 479 33.61 -1.25 -11.10
C PRO A 479 32.95 -2.26 -12.06
N ASN A 480 32.29 -3.29 -11.53
CA ASN A 480 31.65 -4.36 -12.30
C ASN A 480 30.12 -4.28 -12.19
N PRO A 481 29.36 -4.88 -13.13
CA PRO A 481 27.91 -5.03 -13.01
C PRO A 481 27.52 -5.71 -11.69
N ILE A 482 26.52 -5.15 -11.01
CA ILE A 482 26.08 -5.61 -9.70
C ILE A 482 24.89 -6.55 -9.88
N LYS A 483 25.08 -7.84 -9.58
CA LYS A 483 24.04 -8.90 -9.65
C LYS A 483 23.34 -9.12 -8.31
N SER A 484 23.70 -8.36 -7.27
CA SER A 484 23.30 -8.61 -5.89
C SER A 484 21.84 -8.22 -5.61
N THR A 485 20.90 -9.06 -6.04
CA THR A 485 19.44 -8.89 -5.90
C THR A 485 18.93 -9.25 -4.49
N TYR A 486 19.65 -8.81 -3.46
CA TYR A 486 19.37 -9.01 -2.03
C TYR A 486 19.77 -7.76 -1.23
N LEU A 487 19.29 -7.62 -0.01
CA LEU A 487 19.61 -6.49 0.87
C LEU A 487 21.08 -6.47 1.29
N ILE A 488 21.58 -5.32 1.73
CA ILE A 488 22.90 -5.25 2.39
C ILE A 488 22.78 -5.92 3.76
N GLY A 489 23.59 -6.97 3.94
CA GLY A 489 23.60 -7.81 5.13
C GLY A 489 24.30 -7.17 6.33
N ASP A 490 24.33 -7.91 7.43
CA ASP A 490 25.10 -7.52 8.61
C ASP A 490 26.60 -7.58 8.29
N ASN A 491 27.35 -6.64 8.86
CA ASN A 491 28.80 -6.46 8.65
C ASN A 491 29.24 -6.15 7.20
N GLU A 492 28.37 -5.62 6.34
CA GLU A 492 28.68 -5.34 4.93
C GLU A 492 28.81 -3.85 4.59
N ALA A 493 28.06 -2.98 5.25
CA ALA A 493 27.96 -1.57 4.89
C ALA A 493 29.24 -0.80 5.29
N SER A 494 29.87 -0.14 4.32
CA SER A 494 30.95 0.82 4.56
C SER A 494 30.46 2.19 5.03
N PHE A 495 29.16 2.47 4.88
CA PHE A 495 28.53 3.72 5.28
C PHE A 495 27.14 3.46 5.83
N VAL A 496 26.84 3.98 7.01
CA VAL A 496 25.51 3.94 7.63
C VAL A 496 25.08 5.35 8.00
N ALA A 497 23.88 5.77 7.57
CA ALA A 497 23.32 7.06 7.93
C ALA A 497 22.01 6.92 8.72
N CYS A 498 21.88 7.70 9.78
CA CYS A 498 20.67 7.86 10.57
C CYS A 498 20.16 9.29 10.42
N HIS A 499 19.06 9.47 9.68
CA HIS A 499 18.51 10.80 9.42
C HIS A 499 17.52 11.25 10.51
N GLN A 500 17.19 10.37 11.47
CA GLN A 500 16.23 10.65 12.54
C GLN A 500 16.76 10.15 13.90
N PRO A 501 17.02 11.04 14.87
CA PRO A 501 17.53 10.66 16.20
C PRO A 501 16.69 9.59 16.92
N VAL A 502 15.37 9.61 16.72
CA VAL A 502 14.44 8.64 17.35
C VAL A 502 14.74 7.18 16.97
N PHE A 503 15.47 6.93 15.88
CA PHE A 503 15.85 5.59 15.46
C PHE A 503 16.98 5.00 16.28
N LEU A 504 17.78 5.81 16.98
CA LEU A 504 18.84 5.36 17.88
C LEU A 504 18.30 4.44 18.98
N SER A 505 17.11 4.75 19.50
CA SER A 505 16.45 3.95 20.54
C SER A 505 15.64 2.77 20.00
N ARG A 506 15.46 2.66 18.67
CA ARG A 506 14.55 1.68 18.05
C ARG A 506 15.25 0.58 17.24
N TYR A 507 16.34 0.87 16.55
CA TYR A 507 16.86 -0.03 15.53
C TYR A 507 18.33 -0.45 15.68
N ASP A 508 18.51 -1.73 15.32
CA ASP A 508 19.69 -2.45 14.83
C ASP A 508 20.85 -1.79 14.05
N MET A 509 20.82 -0.50 13.74
CA MET A 509 21.36 -0.06 12.43
C MET A 509 22.87 -0.29 12.22
N LEU A 510 23.66 -0.28 13.30
CA LEU A 510 25.12 -0.50 13.24
C LEU A 510 25.52 -1.98 13.12
N ASP A 511 24.57 -2.92 13.24
CA ASP A 511 24.82 -4.33 12.90
C ASP A 511 25.17 -4.46 11.40
N LYS A 512 24.64 -3.57 10.55
CA LYS A 512 25.00 -3.47 9.12
C LYS A 512 26.42 -2.97 8.86
N ALA A 513 27.00 -2.18 9.76
CA ALA A 513 28.30 -1.55 9.54
C ALA A 513 29.43 -2.59 9.54
N ARG A 514 30.31 -2.55 8.55
CA ARG A 514 31.57 -3.32 8.57
C ARG A 514 32.63 -2.62 9.44
N ALA A 515 33.73 -3.30 9.74
CA ALA A 515 34.86 -2.68 10.43
C ALA A 515 35.42 -1.48 9.65
N GLY A 516 35.70 -0.38 10.34
CA GLY A 516 36.18 0.88 9.75
C GLY A 516 35.13 1.67 8.96
N ALA A 517 33.84 1.31 9.06
CA ALA A 517 32.78 2.04 8.36
C ALA A 517 32.54 3.45 8.93
N VAL A 518 31.83 4.28 8.16
CA VAL A 518 31.42 5.62 8.56
C VAL A 518 29.98 5.61 9.06
N PHE A 519 29.73 6.25 10.20
CA PHE A 519 28.40 6.50 10.75
C PHE A 519 28.09 8.01 10.70
N LEU A 520 26.96 8.38 10.08
CA LEU A 520 26.45 9.74 10.00
C LEU A 520 25.13 9.85 10.76
N LEU A 521 25.03 10.78 11.72
CA LEU A 521 23.82 11.05 12.48
C LEU A 521 23.32 12.49 12.27
N ASN A 522 22.03 12.64 11.95
CA ASN A 522 21.33 13.90 12.12
C ASN A 522 20.92 14.06 13.60
N SER A 523 21.41 15.09 14.30
CA SER A 523 21.02 15.43 15.68
C SER A 523 21.26 16.91 15.96
N ALA A 524 20.38 17.51 16.78
CA ALA A 524 20.57 18.86 17.31
C ALA A 524 21.59 18.91 18.46
N THR A 525 22.00 17.76 19.00
CA THR A 525 23.00 17.68 20.07
C THR A 525 24.39 18.03 19.51
N PRO A 526 25.15 18.94 20.15
CA PRO A 526 26.50 19.29 19.72
C PRO A 526 27.47 18.09 19.69
N PRO A 527 28.51 18.11 18.84
CA PRO A 527 29.46 16.99 18.67
C PRO A 527 30.18 16.60 19.95
N GLU A 528 30.34 17.52 20.92
CA GLU A 528 30.98 17.24 22.21
C GLU A 528 30.09 16.44 23.17
N ARG A 529 28.78 16.38 22.92
CA ARG A 529 27.80 15.71 23.80
C ARG A 529 27.02 14.59 23.13
N VAL A 530 26.96 14.54 21.80
CA VAL A 530 26.14 13.55 21.07
C VAL A 530 26.54 12.09 21.37
N TRP A 531 27.77 11.86 21.82
CA TRP A 531 28.20 10.54 22.28
C TRP A 531 27.31 10.01 23.42
N ASP A 532 26.87 10.87 24.33
CA ASP A 532 26.07 10.51 25.50
C ASP A 532 24.59 10.21 25.14
N ASP A 533 24.15 10.55 23.92
CA ASP A 533 22.83 10.22 23.39
C ASP A 533 22.75 8.77 22.85
N LEU A 534 23.90 8.10 22.70
CA LEU A 534 23.97 6.76 22.11
C LEU A 534 23.73 5.66 23.16
N PRO A 535 22.91 4.64 22.87
CA PRO A 535 22.77 3.46 23.72
C PRO A 535 24.07 2.68 23.88
N GLN A 536 24.18 1.93 24.97
CA GLN A 536 25.36 1.12 25.31
C GLN A 536 25.84 0.22 24.16
N LYS A 537 24.94 -0.51 23.51
CA LYS A 537 25.29 -1.41 22.37
C LYS A 537 25.87 -0.63 21.18
N MET A 538 25.35 0.56 20.89
CA MET A 538 25.83 1.37 19.76
C MET A 538 27.23 1.92 20.03
N GLN A 539 27.48 2.46 21.22
CA GLN A 539 28.81 2.91 21.62
C GLN A 539 29.83 1.77 21.54
N ARG A 540 29.46 0.58 22.05
CA ARG A 540 30.30 -0.63 21.97
C ARG A 540 30.61 -0.97 20.51
N THR A 541 29.60 -0.99 19.65
CA THR A 541 29.76 -1.30 18.23
C THR A 541 30.68 -0.30 17.51
N ILE A 542 30.55 1.00 17.81
CA ILE A 542 31.42 2.05 17.25
C ILE A 542 32.88 1.80 17.64
N ILE A 543 33.15 1.47 18.90
CA ILE A 543 34.51 1.21 19.41
C ILE A 543 35.07 -0.09 18.82
N ASP A 544 34.35 -1.19 18.97
CA ASP A 544 34.82 -2.53 18.59
C ASP A 544 35.09 -2.65 17.08
N LYS A 545 34.26 -1.98 16.26
CA LYS A 545 34.42 -1.94 14.80
C LYS A 545 35.32 -0.79 14.32
N GLY A 546 35.78 0.10 15.20
CA GLY A 546 36.60 1.26 14.83
C GLY A 546 35.92 2.20 13.84
N LEU A 547 34.64 2.53 14.05
CA LEU A 547 33.87 3.36 13.13
C LEU A 547 34.30 4.82 13.17
N SER A 548 34.15 5.53 12.06
CA SER A 548 34.25 7.00 12.04
C SER A 548 32.87 7.61 12.27
N PHE A 549 32.71 8.46 13.28
CA PHE A 549 31.40 9.02 13.65
C PHE A 549 31.32 10.51 13.33
N TYR A 550 30.27 10.90 12.60
CA TYR A 550 29.94 12.29 12.25
C TYR A 550 28.53 12.67 12.67
N VAL A 551 28.34 13.93 13.06
CA VAL A 551 27.03 14.50 13.43
C VAL A 551 26.77 15.82 12.69
N ILE A 552 25.49 16.11 12.43
CA ILE A 552 25.00 17.36 11.88
C ILE A 552 23.59 17.70 12.39
N ASP A 553 23.30 18.97 12.67
CA ASP A 553 21.92 19.44 12.92
C ASP A 553 21.24 19.85 11.61
N ALA A 554 20.74 18.85 10.86
CA ALA A 554 20.16 19.12 9.56
C ALA A 554 18.84 19.89 9.64
N TYR A 555 18.07 19.73 10.72
CA TYR A 555 16.82 20.47 10.91
C TYR A 555 17.07 21.93 11.27
N GLY A 556 18.05 22.21 12.14
CA GLY A 556 18.48 23.58 12.44
C GLY A 556 18.99 24.30 11.20
N ILE A 557 19.81 23.64 10.37
CA ILE A 557 20.30 24.18 9.10
C ILE A 557 19.14 24.41 8.12
N ALA A 558 18.21 23.46 7.98
CA ALA A 558 17.04 23.61 7.11
C ALA A 558 16.15 24.80 7.54
N ALA A 559 15.99 25.04 8.85
CA ALA A 559 15.27 26.20 9.36
C ALA A 559 16.02 27.52 9.05
N ALA A 560 17.32 27.58 9.32
CA ALA A 560 18.15 28.76 9.08
C ALA A 560 18.26 29.15 7.60
N THR A 561 18.20 28.17 6.69
CA THR A 561 18.30 28.37 5.24
C THR A 561 16.94 28.50 4.53
N GLY A 562 15.82 28.44 5.28
CA GLY A 562 14.48 28.56 4.71
C GLY A 562 14.02 27.33 3.91
N MET A 563 14.59 26.16 4.18
CA MET A 563 14.16 24.87 3.61
C MET A 563 13.07 24.16 4.44
N GLY A 564 12.70 24.72 5.60
CA GLY A 564 11.64 24.19 6.47
C GLY A 564 12.05 22.86 7.09
N ARG A 565 11.28 21.79 6.85
CA ARG A 565 11.55 20.44 7.38
C ARG A 565 12.35 19.53 6.42
N ARG A 566 12.86 20.07 5.30
CA ARG A 566 13.53 19.28 4.27
C ARG A 566 15.03 19.17 4.56
N ILE A 567 15.47 17.96 4.93
CA ILE A 567 16.89 17.67 5.25
C ILE A 567 17.62 16.93 4.13
N ASN A 568 16.90 16.56 3.05
CA ASN A 568 17.41 15.71 1.97
C ASN A 568 18.68 16.24 1.29
N THR A 569 18.72 17.51 0.87
CA THR A 569 19.91 18.13 0.24
C THR A 569 21.09 18.20 1.21
N ILE A 570 20.83 18.46 2.49
CA ILE A 570 21.84 18.57 3.55
C ILE A 570 22.49 17.21 3.76
N MET A 571 21.69 16.17 4.06
CA MET A 571 22.18 14.82 4.32
C MET A 571 22.88 14.21 3.10
N GLN A 572 22.36 14.47 1.89
CA GLN A 572 23.01 14.06 0.64
C GLN A 572 24.40 14.67 0.50
N THR A 573 24.54 15.96 0.82
CA THR A 573 25.84 16.66 0.76
C THR A 573 26.84 16.03 1.73
N CYS A 574 26.39 15.71 2.95
CA CYS A 574 27.22 15.00 3.92
C CYS A 574 27.67 13.64 3.37
N PHE A 575 26.76 12.82 2.84
CA PHE A 575 27.11 11.53 2.25
C PHE A 575 28.24 11.63 1.22
N PHE A 576 28.14 12.55 0.25
CA PHE A 576 29.20 12.74 -0.74
C PHE A 576 30.52 13.24 -0.13
N ALA A 577 30.46 14.07 0.91
CA ALA A 577 31.65 14.64 1.55
C ALA A 577 32.46 13.62 2.37
N ILE A 578 31.82 12.60 2.95
CA ILE A 578 32.45 11.66 3.90
C ILE A 578 32.34 10.17 3.52
N SER A 579 31.65 9.80 2.44
CA SER A 579 31.55 8.39 2.01
C SER A 579 32.84 7.83 1.40
N GLY A 580 33.72 8.69 0.88
CA GLY A 580 34.95 8.27 0.19
C GLY A 580 34.73 7.67 -1.20
N ILE A 581 33.51 7.69 -1.75
CA ILE A 581 33.20 7.18 -3.10
C ILE A 581 33.81 8.08 -4.19
N LEU A 582 33.81 9.40 -3.95
CA LEU A 582 34.39 10.41 -4.84
C LEU A 582 35.31 11.35 -4.05
N PRO A 583 36.34 11.93 -4.71
CA PRO A 583 37.10 13.02 -4.13
C PRO A 583 36.19 14.19 -3.74
N LYS A 584 36.38 14.74 -2.54
CA LYS A 584 35.46 15.75 -1.94
C LYS A 584 35.15 16.94 -2.87
N ALA A 585 36.16 17.49 -3.55
CA ALA A 585 35.98 18.63 -4.45
C ALA A 585 35.12 18.28 -5.67
N GLU A 586 35.30 17.08 -6.21
CA GLU A 586 34.54 16.56 -7.35
C GLU A 586 33.08 16.28 -6.94
N ALA A 587 32.89 15.64 -5.77
CA ALA A 587 31.58 15.38 -5.20
C ALA A 587 30.74 16.66 -5.05
N ILE A 588 31.32 17.74 -4.52
CA ILE A 588 30.63 19.03 -4.34
C ILE A 588 30.26 19.65 -5.69
N ALA A 589 31.15 19.56 -6.70
CA ALA A 589 30.88 20.06 -8.04
C ALA A 589 29.69 19.34 -8.69
N HIS A 590 29.67 18.00 -8.62
CA HIS A 590 28.59 17.18 -9.15
C HIS A 590 27.25 17.44 -8.45
N ILE A 591 27.23 17.62 -7.13
CA ILE A 591 26.01 18.00 -6.39
C ILE A 591 25.48 19.35 -6.87
N LYS A 592 26.33 20.38 -6.95
CA LYS A 592 25.90 21.72 -7.39
C LYS A 592 25.37 21.67 -8.83
N HIS A 593 26.02 20.92 -9.71
CA HIS A 593 25.55 20.69 -11.08
C HIS A 593 24.19 19.98 -11.13
N ALA A 594 23.99 18.92 -10.33
CA ALA A 594 22.72 18.21 -10.26
C ALA A 594 21.57 19.08 -9.73
N VAL A 595 21.85 19.93 -8.74
CA VAL A 595 20.89 20.92 -8.21
C VAL A 595 20.52 21.94 -9.29
N GLU A 596 21.48 22.45 -10.05
CA GLU A 596 21.23 23.37 -11.18
C GLU A 596 20.36 22.71 -12.26
N LYS A 597 20.67 21.47 -12.66
CA LYS A 597 19.89 20.69 -13.63
C LYS A 597 18.44 20.48 -13.14
N THR A 598 18.25 20.22 -11.86
CA THR A 598 16.94 19.90 -11.26
C THR A 598 16.09 21.13 -10.96
N TYR A 599 16.70 22.21 -10.45
CA TYR A 599 16.01 23.36 -9.89
C TYR A 599 16.26 24.67 -10.64
N GLY A 600 17.22 24.73 -11.56
CA GLY A 600 17.53 25.94 -12.34
C GLY A 600 16.33 26.45 -13.13
N LYS A 601 15.47 25.54 -13.62
CA LYS A 601 14.21 25.89 -14.32
C LYS A 601 13.09 26.39 -13.39
N LYS A 602 13.25 26.27 -12.06
CA LYS A 602 12.24 26.62 -11.04
C LYS A 602 12.49 27.98 -10.36
N GLY A 603 13.55 28.69 -10.74
CA GLY A 603 13.85 30.08 -10.34
C GLY A 603 15.10 30.24 -9.45
N GLN A 604 15.81 31.35 -9.62
CA GLN A 604 17.12 31.62 -8.98
C GLN A 604 17.08 31.56 -7.45
N ALA A 605 16.02 32.08 -6.81
CA ALA A 605 15.91 32.08 -5.35
C ALA A 605 15.86 30.67 -4.74
N LEU A 606 15.30 29.67 -5.45
CA LEU A 606 15.30 28.28 -4.98
C LEU A 606 16.69 27.64 -5.15
N LEU A 607 17.39 27.98 -6.23
CA LEU A 607 18.75 27.54 -6.49
C LEU A 607 19.71 28.07 -5.42
N ASP A 608 19.66 29.37 -5.13
CA ASP A 608 20.49 30.02 -4.12
C ASP A 608 20.26 29.43 -2.72
N ARG A 609 19.01 29.12 -2.36
CA ARG A 609 18.69 28.43 -1.09
C ARG A 609 19.32 27.04 -1.01
N ASN A 610 19.31 26.27 -2.10
CA ASN A 610 19.96 24.96 -2.11
C ASN A 610 21.49 25.09 -2.02
N TYR A 611 22.10 26.09 -2.67
CA TYR A 611 23.53 26.35 -2.55
C TYR A 611 23.92 26.77 -1.13
N GLN A 612 23.16 27.67 -0.50
CA GLN A 612 23.35 28.03 0.91
C GLN A 612 23.22 26.82 1.83
N ALA A 613 22.25 25.93 1.58
CA ALA A 613 22.11 24.69 2.34
C ALA A 613 23.29 23.73 2.16
N ILE A 614 23.84 23.60 0.95
CA ILE A 614 25.04 22.79 0.68
C ILE A 614 26.25 23.34 1.45
N ASP A 615 26.49 24.64 1.36
CA ASP A 615 27.65 25.28 1.99
C ASP A 615 27.50 25.23 3.53
N ALA A 616 26.29 25.46 4.05
CA ALA A 616 25.99 25.32 5.48
C ALA A 616 26.13 23.87 5.97
N ALA A 617 25.73 22.88 5.17
CA ALA A 617 25.90 21.46 5.49
C ALA A 617 27.38 21.08 5.63
N LEU A 618 28.24 21.57 4.72
CA LEU A 618 29.68 21.32 4.78
C LEU A 618 30.35 21.97 6.00
N ALA A 619 29.88 23.15 6.41
CA ALA A 619 30.37 23.85 7.59
C ALA A 619 29.86 23.23 8.91
N GLY A 620 28.62 22.73 8.91
CA GLY A 620 27.95 22.14 10.09
C GLY A 620 28.14 20.63 10.26
N LEU A 621 28.94 19.99 9.41
CA LEU A 621 29.27 18.57 9.52
C LEU A 621 30.52 18.40 10.39
N HIS A 622 30.36 17.76 11.55
CA HIS A 622 31.44 17.65 12.54
C HIS A 622 31.81 16.18 12.83
N PRO A 623 33.12 15.84 12.89
CA PRO A 623 33.56 14.56 13.42
C PRO A 623 33.36 14.54 14.94
N VAL A 624 32.96 13.39 15.48
CA VAL A 624 32.79 13.15 16.92
C VAL A 624 34.04 12.45 17.45
N THR A 625 34.57 12.94 18.56
CA THR A 625 35.69 12.26 19.25
C THR A 625 35.16 11.04 19.97
N ILE A 626 35.68 9.86 19.63
CA ILE A 626 35.22 8.57 20.17
C ILE A 626 36.05 8.22 21.40
N PRO A 627 35.44 8.07 22.59
CA PRO A 627 36.13 7.59 23.78
C PRO A 627 36.61 6.13 23.65
N ALA A 628 37.64 5.77 24.40
CA ALA A 628 38.18 4.40 24.39
C ALA A 628 37.26 3.36 25.07
N GLN A 629 36.26 3.81 25.83
CA GLN A 629 35.36 2.95 26.58
C GLN A 629 33.92 3.42 26.41
N VAL A 630 33.00 2.49 26.59
CA VAL A 630 31.56 2.77 26.63
C VAL A 630 31.26 3.58 27.90
N THR A 631 30.61 4.73 27.73
CA THR A 631 30.22 5.64 28.82
C THR A 631 28.71 5.68 29.06
N SER A 632 27.90 5.21 28.10
CA SER A 632 26.44 5.21 28.22
C SER A 632 25.98 4.36 29.40
N THR A 633 25.02 4.90 30.15
CA THR A 633 24.41 4.27 31.32
C THR A 633 23.06 3.63 31.01
N PHE A 634 22.59 3.72 29.77
CA PHE A 634 21.32 3.18 29.32
C PHE A 634 21.50 2.32 28.08
N ASP A 635 20.60 1.36 27.92
CA ASP A 635 20.41 0.64 26.66
C ASP A 635 19.03 0.98 26.09
N ARG A 636 18.71 0.42 24.92
CA ARG A 636 17.41 0.64 24.29
C ARG A 636 16.27 0.14 25.18
N PRO A 637 15.18 0.92 25.30
CA PRO A 637 14.03 0.50 26.07
C PRO A 637 13.35 -0.71 25.44
N LEU A 638 12.52 -1.41 26.22
CA LEU A 638 11.63 -2.42 25.68
C LEU A 638 10.72 -1.81 24.61
N VAL A 639 10.56 -2.50 23.49
CA VAL A 639 9.72 -2.05 22.35
C VAL A 639 8.27 -1.86 22.75
N VAL A 640 7.77 -2.73 23.64
CA VAL A 640 6.45 -2.63 24.27
C VAL A 640 6.59 -2.82 25.78
N PRO A 641 5.68 -2.27 26.61
CA PRO A 641 5.71 -2.46 28.05
C PRO A 641 5.64 -3.95 28.47
N ALA A 642 6.27 -4.32 29.58
CA ALA A 642 6.26 -5.69 30.10
C ALA A 642 4.84 -6.21 30.41
N ALA A 643 3.90 -5.31 30.71
CA ALA A 643 2.49 -5.62 30.95
C ALA A 643 1.66 -5.86 29.67
N ALA A 644 2.21 -5.65 28.47
CA ALA A 644 1.50 -5.90 27.21
C ALA A 644 1.12 -7.39 27.08
N PRO A 645 0.04 -7.74 26.36
CA PRO A 645 -0.35 -9.14 26.14
C PRO A 645 0.77 -9.98 25.53
N GLU A 646 0.76 -11.30 25.78
CA GLU A 646 1.84 -12.19 25.34
C GLU A 646 2.09 -12.13 23.83
N PHE A 647 1.03 -12.20 23.01
CA PHE A 647 1.12 -12.06 21.56
C PHE A 647 1.76 -10.72 21.16
N VAL A 648 1.42 -9.63 21.86
CA VAL A 648 2.01 -8.32 21.58
C VAL A 648 3.50 -8.30 21.93
N ARG A 649 3.91 -8.92 23.04
CA ARG A 649 5.33 -8.99 23.45
C ARG A 649 6.18 -9.88 22.54
N GLN A 650 5.65 -11.00 22.08
CA GLN A 650 6.40 -11.99 21.30
C GLN A 650 6.37 -11.70 19.80
N VAL A 651 5.20 -11.32 19.25
CA VAL A 651 4.98 -11.17 17.81
C VAL A 651 5.02 -9.70 17.41
N THR A 652 4.09 -8.89 17.92
CA THR A 652 3.98 -7.47 17.54
C THR A 652 5.25 -6.68 17.83
N ALA A 653 5.86 -6.86 19.00
CA ALA A 653 7.09 -6.16 19.38
C ALA A 653 8.28 -6.56 18.49
N THR A 654 8.39 -7.83 18.12
CA THR A 654 9.44 -8.33 17.20
C THR A 654 9.30 -7.70 15.82
N LEU A 655 8.07 -7.59 15.31
CA LEU A 655 7.80 -6.89 14.05
C LEU A 655 8.10 -5.38 14.15
N MET A 656 7.67 -4.72 15.24
CA MET A 656 7.95 -3.29 15.49
C MET A 656 9.45 -3.00 15.61
N ALA A 657 10.25 -3.96 16.08
CA ALA A 657 11.71 -3.87 16.16
C ALA A 657 12.42 -4.03 14.80
N GLY A 658 11.68 -4.31 13.73
CA GLY A 658 12.25 -4.64 12.42
C GLY A 658 12.89 -6.03 12.37
N GLN A 659 12.45 -6.96 13.22
CA GLN A 659 13.01 -8.31 13.34
C GLN A 659 12.01 -9.41 12.93
N GLY A 660 11.02 -9.06 12.10
CA GLY A 660 9.96 -9.97 11.67
C GLY A 660 10.46 -11.26 11.00
N ASP A 661 11.59 -11.21 10.30
CA ASP A 661 12.20 -12.39 9.66
C ASP A 661 12.66 -13.47 10.65
N ARG A 662 12.80 -13.14 11.95
CA ARG A 662 13.16 -14.09 13.00
C ARG A 662 11.96 -14.85 13.57
N LEU A 663 10.73 -14.40 13.30
CA LEU A 663 9.55 -15.06 13.82
C LEU A 663 9.40 -16.45 13.19
N PRO A 664 9.27 -17.51 14.01
CA PRO A 664 8.96 -18.84 13.51
C PRO A 664 7.51 -18.95 13.05
N VAL A 665 7.24 -19.96 12.22
CA VAL A 665 5.87 -20.23 11.71
C VAL A 665 4.88 -20.48 12.85
N SER A 666 5.29 -21.13 13.94
CA SER A 666 4.43 -21.42 15.10
C SER A 666 3.82 -20.20 15.80
N LEU A 667 4.44 -19.02 15.65
CA LEU A 667 3.94 -17.77 16.24
C LEU A 667 3.00 -16.99 15.32
N MET A 668 2.85 -17.41 14.06
CA MET A 668 1.95 -16.76 13.10
C MET A 668 0.54 -17.39 13.17
N PRO A 669 -0.54 -16.58 13.19
CA PRO A 669 -1.90 -17.10 13.12
C PRO A 669 -2.14 -17.87 11.80
N ALA A 670 -2.75 -19.07 11.89
CA ALA A 670 -2.96 -19.95 10.74
C ALA A 670 -4.02 -19.45 9.75
N ASP A 671 -4.87 -18.52 10.17
CA ASP A 671 -5.98 -17.95 9.40
C ASP A 671 -5.84 -16.42 9.19
N GLY A 672 -4.72 -15.83 9.63
CA GLY A 672 -4.51 -14.39 9.58
C GLY A 672 -5.29 -13.58 10.62
N THR A 673 -5.83 -14.18 11.68
CA THR A 673 -6.51 -13.44 12.75
C THR A 673 -5.52 -12.73 13.69
N TRP A 674 -5.61 -11.39 13.79
CA TRP A 674 -4.74 -10.56 14.64
C TRP A 674 -5.50 -9.90 15.80
N PRO A 675 -4.84 -9.63 16.94
CA PRO A 675 -5.44 -8.89 18.03
C PRO A 675 -5.69 -7.42 17.65
N THR A 676 -6.79 -6.86 18.14
CA THR A 676 -7.14 -5.45 17.99
C THR A 676 -6.47 -4.58 19.07
N GLY A 677 -6.48 -3.26 18.89
CA GLY A 677 -6.07 -2.27 19.89
C GLY A 677 -4.57 -2.22 20.14
N THR A 678 -3.75 -2.60 19.17
CA THR A 678 -2.30 -2.74 19.32
C THR A 678 -1.52 -1.45 18.99
N THR A 679 -2.09 -0.48 18.28
CA THR A 679 -1.44 0.83 18.02
C THR A 679 -1.14 1.61 19.30
N ARG A 680 -1.87 1.36 20.40
CA ARG A 680 -1.61 1.97 21.70
C ARG A 680 -0.20 1.72 22.25
N PHE A 681 0.47 0.66 21.78
CA PHE A 681 1.82 0.30 22.18
C PHE A 681 2.91 0.92 21.29
N GLU A 682 2.56 1.56 20.18
CA GLU A 682 3.54 2.04 19.20
C GLU A 682 4.26 3.33 19.65
N LYS A 683 3.54 4.27 20.27
CA LYS A 683 4.07 5.52 20.85
C LYS A 683 5.12 6.21 19.97
N ARG A 684 4.68 6.61 18.77
CA ARG A 684 5.54 6.94 17.63
C ARG A 684 6.35 8.22 17.78
N GLN A 685 5.90 9.18 18.58
CA GLN A 685 6.58 10.45 18.85
C GLN A 685 6.93 11.25 17.59
N LEU A 686 5.92 11.48 16.72
CA LEU A 686 6.11 12.19 15.44
C LEU A 686 5.96 13.72 15.56
N ALA A 687 5.27 14.21 16.59
CA ALA A 687 5.01 15.64 16.75
C ALA A 687 6.30 16.41 17.06
N LEU A 688 6.45 17.59 16.44
CA LEU A 688 7.41 18.61 16.87
C LEU A 688 6.77 19.64 17.81
N HIS A 689 5.44 19.78 17.74
CA HIS A 689 4.63 20.65 18.59
C HIS A 689 3.39 19.90 19.07
N LEU A 690 2.98 20.13 20.31
CA LEU A 690 1.82 19.52 20.94
C LEU A 690 0.77 20.60 21.27
N PRO A 691 -0.53 20.27 21.20
CA PRO A 691 -1.57 21.18 21.65
C PRO A 691 -1.59 21.31 23.17
N LYS A 692 -1.56 22.53 23.68
CA LYS A 692 -1.67 22.86 25.11
C LYS A 692 -3.06 23.40 25.40
N TRP A 693 -3.81 22.71 26.25
CA TRP A 693 -5.16 23.09 26.62
C TRP A 693 -5.17 24.20 27.70
N ASP A 694 -5.99 25.24 27.50
CA ASP A 694 -6.35 26.24 28.50
C ASP A 694 -7.82 26.03 28.93
N ASP A 695 -7.96 25.50 30.14
CA ASP A 695 -9.22 25.13 30.77
C ASP A 695 -10.07 26.33 31.19
N ASN A 696 -9.45 27.50 31.42
CA ASN A 696 -10.16 28.73 31.80
C ASN A 696 -10.93 29.32 30.61
N LEU A 697 -10.34 29.27 29.41
CA LEU A 697 -10.96 29.76 28.18
C LEU A 697 -11.97 28.77 27.60
N CYS A 698 -11.71 27.47 27.71
CA CYS A 698 -12.43 26.44 26.98
C CYS A 698 -13.97 26.45 27.20
N THR A 699 -14.73 26.41 26.10
CA THR A 699 -16.21 26.32 26.13
C THR A 699 -16.75 24.90 26.15
N GLN A 700 -15.87 23.89 26.13
CA GLN A 700 -16.24 22.47 26.22
C GLN A 700 -17.15 21.99 25.07
N CYS A 701 -16.86 22.45 23.84
CA CYS A 701 -17.70 22.20 22.66
C CYS A 701 -17.51 20.82 22.00
N GLY A 702 -16.41 20.11 22.29
CA GLY A 702 -16.11 18.79 21.71
C GLY A 702 -15.50 18.80 20.31
N LYS A 703 -15.32 19.96 19.66
CA LYS A 703 -14.81 20.03 18.28
C LYS A 703 -13.37 19.52 18.11
N CYS A 704 -12.50 19.75 19.07
CA CYS A 704 -11.09 19.32 18.99
C CYS A 704 -10.94 17.78 18.93
N PRO A 705 -11.61 16.97 19.79
CA PRO A 705 -11.70 15.52 19.59
C PRO A 705 -12.36 15.08 18.29
N LEU A 706 -13.34 15.82 17.77
CA LEU A 706 -14.01 15.47 16.50
C LEU A 706 -13.03 15.46 15.34
N VAL A 707 -12.28 16.54 15.16
CA VAL A 707 -11.40 16.75 14.01
C VAL A 707 -10.05 16.03 14.12
N CYS A 708 -9.72 15.47 15.30
CA CYS A 708 -8.45 14.79 15.50
C CYS A 708 -8.40 13.49 14.68
N PRO A 709 -7.49 13.37 13.69
CA PRO A 709 -7.42 12.19 12.82
C PRO A 709 -6.84 10.95 13.50
N HIS A 710 -6.27 11.08 14.69
CA HIS A 710 -5.57 9.98 15.39
C HIS A 710 -6.15 9.68 16.78
N ALA A 711 -7.26 10.32 17.17
CA ALA A 711 -7.80 10.24 18.54
C ALA A 711 -6.77 10.57 19.64
N ALA A 712 -5.79 11.44 19.32
CA ALA A 712 -4.71 11.88 20.20
C ALA A 712 -5.11 13.04 21.12
N ILE A 713 -6.34 13.55 21.00
CA ILE A 713 -6.99 14.40 22.00
C ILE A 713 -8.37 13.85 22.30
N ARG A 714 -8.68 13.63 23.57
CA ARG A 714 -9.94 13.02 24.05
C ARG A 714 -10.57 13.84 25.15
N ALA A 715 -11.87 13.65 25.35
CA ALA A 715 -12.60 14.25 26.45
C ALA A 715 -13.20 13.17 27.35
N LYS A 716 -13.10 13.36 28.67
CA LYS A 716 -13.83 12.58 29.69
C LYS A 716 -14.56 13.50 30.64
N VAL A 717 -15.70 13.04 31.13
CA VAL A 717 -16.50 13.70 32.17
C VAL A 717 -16.61 12.73 33.35
N TYR A 718 -16.32 13.22 34.56
CA TYR A 718 -16.19 12.35 35.74
C TYR A 718 -16.41 13.12 37.06
N PRO A 719 -16.71 12.45 38.18
CA PRO A 719 -16.91 13.10 39.47
C PRO A 719 -15.65 13.84 39.96
N ALA A 720 -15.81 15.01 40.59
CA ALA A 720 -14.67 15.80 41.07
C ALA A 720 -13.77 15.06 42.07
N VAL A 721 -14.30 14.14 42.88
CA VAL A 721 -13.49 13.37 43.86
C VAL A 721 -12.36 12.57 43.20
N LEU A 722 -12.49 12.21 41.91
CA LEU A 722 -11.44 11.47 41.23
C LEU A 722 -10.20 12.33 40.93
N THR A 723 -10.28 13.67 41.02
CA THR A 723 -9.12 14.54 40.80
C THR A 723 -8.13 14.55 41.95
N ASP A 724 -8.48 14.01 43.11
CA ASP A 724 -7.62 14.02 44.31
C ASP A 724 -6.34 13.19 44.10
N ALA A 725 -6.39 12.19 43.21
CA ALA A 725 -5.25 11.36 42.83
C ALA A 725 -4.53 11.85 41.56
N ALA A 726 -4.94 12.99 41.00
CA ALA A 726 -4.41 13.49 39.74
C ALA A 726 -2.99 14.08 39.91
N PRO A 727 -2.10 13.95 38.91
CA PRO A 727 -0.84 14.69 38.88
C PRO A 727 -1.07 16.19 39.03
N ALA A 728 -0.14 16.93 39.65
CA ALA A 728 -0.27 18.38 39.82
C ALA A 728 -0.40 19.16 38.49
N SER A 729 0.11 18.59 37.39
CA SER A 729 0.00 19.11 36.04
C SER A 729 -1.32 18.80 35.34
N PHE A 730 -2.18 17.97 35.94
CA PHE A 730 -3.41 17.48 35.30
C PHE A 730 -4.50 18.55 35.34
N LYS A 731 -4.88 19.04 34.17
CA LYS A 731 -5.89 20.08 34.05
C LYS A 731 -7.30 19.49 34.04
N HIS A 732 -8.24 20.19 34.66
CA HIS A 732 -9.66 19.86 34.63
C HIS A 732 -10.53 21.10 34.91
N ALA A 733 -11.69 21.20 34.27
CA ALA A 733 -12.65 22.28 34.49
C ALA A 733 -13.97 21.76 35.05
N ALA A 734 -14.75 22.60 35.75
CA ALA A 734 -16.15 22.26 36.08
C ALA A 734 -16.95 22.07 34.78
N ILE A 735 -17.75 21.01 34.70
CA ILE A 735 -18.61 20.78 33.52
C ILE A 735 -19.63 21.92 33.39
N LYS A 736 -19.72 22.53 32.20
CA LYS A 736 -20.65 23.61 31.89
C LYS A 736 -21.97 23.04 31.34
N GLY A 737 -23.10 23.59 31.77
CA GLY A 737 -24.44 23.20 31.32
C GLY A 737 -25.20 22.35 32.32
N LYS A 738 -26.50 22.14 32.07
CA LYS A 738 -27.41 21.38 32.95
C LYS A 738 -27.55 19.89 32.57
N ASP A 739 -26.86 19.48 31.51
CA ASP A 739 -26.94 18.12 30.95
C ASP A 739 -26.13 17.09 31.75
N PHE A 740 -25.37 17.51 32.77
CA PHE A 740 -24.50 16.66 33.59
C PHE A 740 -24.71 16.96 35.08
N PRO A 741 -24.48 16.00 36.00
CA PRO A 741 -24.66 16.22 37.43
C PRO A 741 -23.75 17.32 37.99
N GLU A 742 -24.20 18.02 39.03
CA GLU A 742 -23.37 18.97 39.77
C GLU A 742 -22.15 18.27 40.38
N GLY A 743 -21.03 18.99 40.51
CA GLY A 743 -19.79 18.42 41.06
C GLY A 743 -19.00 17.55 40.09
N TYR A 744 -19.37 17.47 38.81
CA TYR A 744 -18.58 16.80 37.78
C TYR A 744 -17.55 17.73 37.12
N ARG A 745 -16.45 17.12 36.68
CA ARG A 745 -15.33 17.77 35.98
C ARG A 745 -15.22 17.24 34.55
N VAL A 746 -14.57 18.01 33.70
CA VAL A 746 -14.21 17.62 32.33
C VAL A 746 -12.73 17.90 32.09
N THR A 747 -12.09 17.01 31.35
CA THR A 747 -10.71 17.19 30.85
C THR A 747 -10.67 16.92 29.36
N TYR A 748 -9.95 17.77 28.62
CA TYR A 748 -9.49 17.50 27.26
C TYR A 748 -8.01 17.12 27.31
N GLN A 749 -7.72 15.82 27.26
CA GLN A 749 -6.37 15.30 27.48
C GLN A 749 -5.71 14.93 26.15
N ILE A 750 -4.42 15.24 26.03
CA ILE A 750 -3.57 14.93 24.88
C ILE A 750 -2.81 13.64 25.16
N ALA A 751 -2.72 12.76 24.16
CA ALA A 751 -1.79 11.62 24.11
C ALA A 751 -0.48 12.10 23.45
N PRO A 752 0.54 12.50 24.21
CA PRO A 752 1.69 13.24 23.65
C PRO A 752 2.50 12.41 22.65
N ASP A 753 2.67 11.10 22.92
CA ASP A 753 3.50 10.24 22.08
C ASP A 753 2.78 9.68 20.85
N ASP A 754 1.46 9.86 20.76
CA ASP A 754 0.64 9.45 19.61
C ASP A 754 0.14 10.65 18.78
N CYS A 755 0.27 11.87 19.31
CA CYS A 755 -0.02 13.08 18.57
C CYS A 755 0.96 13.24 17.40
N THR A 756 0.42 13.57 16.23
CA THR A 756 1.23 13.83 15.02
C THR A 756 1.53 15.31 14.81
N GLY A 757 1.05 16.19 15.69
CA GLY A 757 1.28 17.64 15.60
C GLY A 757 0.64 18.32 14.38
N CYS A 758 -0.50 17.82 13.88
CA CYS A 758 -1.15 18.37 12.67
C CYS A 758 -1.81 19.75 12.85
N GLY A 759 -2.07 20.18 14.09
CA GLY A 759 -2.66 21.50 14.38
C GLY A 759 -4.18 21.64 14.20
N LEU A 760 -4.87 20.66 13.60
CA LEU A 760 -6.32 20.76 13.30
C LEU A 760 -7.19 21.03 14.54
N CYS A 761 -6.81 20.50 15.71
CA CYS A 761 -7.51 20.76 16.97
C CYS A 761 -7.39 22.22 17.43
N ALA A 762 -6.27 22.88 17.15
CA ALA A 762 -6.04 24.30 17.43
C ALA A 762 -6.68 25.20 16.36
N GLU A 763 -6.71 24.74 15.11
CA GLU A 763 -7.38 25.42 13.99
C GLU A 763 -8.90 25.50 14.24
N VAL A 764 -9.54 24.37 14.57
CA VAL A 764 -11.00 24.32 14.80
C VAL A 764 -11.45 25.09 16.05
N CYS A 765 -10.54 25.36 16.99
CA CYS A 765 -10.87 26.00 18.26
C CYS A 765 -11.34 27.45 18.01
N PRO A 766 -12.63 27.77 18.27
CA PRO A 766 -13.16 29.09 17.97
C PRO A 766 -12.87 30.11 19.09
N ILE A 767 -12.33 29.65 20.23
CA ILE A 767 -12.22 30.45 21.45
C ILE A 767 -10.82 31.06 21.55
N ARG A 768 -10.79 32.38 21.65
CA ARG A 768 -9.60 33.21 21.85
C ARG A 768 -9.74 33.98 23.16
N ASP A 769 -8.61 34.31 23.78
CA ASP A 769 -8.56 35.26 24.86
C ASP A 769 -9.04 36.63 24.38
N ARG A 770 -9.83 37.33 25.20
CA ARG A 770 -10.37 38.67 24.87
C ARG A 770 -9.30 39.76 24.90
N THR A 771 -8.25 39.56 25.69
CA THR A 771 -7.14 40.49 25.90
C THR A 771 -5.93 40.18 25.03
N ASN A 772 -5.71 38.91 24.67
CA ASN A 772 -4.68 38.48 23.73
C ASN A 772 -5.29 37.60 22.61
N PRO A 773 -5.71 38.17 21.48
CA PRO A 773 -6.33 37.41 20.39
C PRO A 773 -5.47 36.32 19.75
N GLU A 774 -4.14 36.33 20.00
CA GLU A 774 -3.21 35.28 19.56
C GLU A 774 -3.24 34.05 20.47
N HIS A 775 -3.70 34.19 21.73
CA HIS A 775 -3.88 33.08 22.68
C HIS A 775 -5.25 32.43 22.51
N LYS A 776 -5.28 31.12 22.27
CA LYS A 776 -6.52 30.33 22.14
C LYS A 776 -6.73 29.44 23.35
N ALA A 777 -7.94 28.88 23.47
CA ALA A 777 -8.17 27.80 24.44
C ALA A 777 -7.33 26.53 24.14
N LEU A 778 -6.66 26.46 22.99
CA LEU A 778 -5.79 25.36 22.60
C LEU A 778 -4.74 25.87 21.59
N ASP A 779 -3.49 25.97 22.03
CA ASP A 779 -2.36 26.47 21.24
C ASP A 779 -1.28 25.41 21.02
N MET A 780 -0.57 25.49 19.90
CA MET A 780 0.52 24.57 19.60
C MET A 780 1.82 25.07 20.23
N VAL A 781 2.43 24.27 21.12
CA VAL A 781 3.70 24.59 21.80
C VAL A 781 4.78 23.54 21.48
N PRO A 782 6.07 23.87 21.55
CA PRO A 782 7.15 22.89 21.39
C PRO A 782 7.00 21.69 22.32
N VAL A 783 7.27 20.47 21.80
CA VAL A 783 7.11 19.20 22.56
C VAL A 783 7.89 19.21 23.87
N ALA A 784 9.12 19.73 23.85
CA ALA A 784 10.01 19.77 25.02
C ALA A 784 9.43 20.54 26.23
N GLU A 785 8.46 21.43 26.00
CA GLU A 785 7.84 22.21 27.08
C GLU A 785 6.84 21.39 27.91
N ILE A 786 6.15 20.40 27.31
CA ILE A 786 5.00 19.75 27.94
C ILE A 786 4.96 18.22 27.85
N GLN A 787 5.85 17.56 27.09
CA GLN A 787 5.75 16.13 26.84
C GLN A 787 5.73 15.27 28.11
N GLU A 788 6.70 15.44 29.02
CA GLU A 788 6.78 14.61 30.24
C GLU A 788 5.57 14.82 31.17
N PRO A 789 5.16 16.06 31.51
CA PRO A 789 3.90 16.27 32.24
C PRO A 789 2.69 15.64 31.54
N GLU A 790 2.59 15.78 30.21
CA GLU A 790 1.46 15.23 29.46
C GLU A 790 1.46 13.70 29.38
N ARG A 791 2.61 13.03 29.51
CA ARG A 791 2.67 11.56 29.64
C ARG A 791 2.02 11.12 30.95
N ALA A 792 2.44 11.73 32.07
CA ALA A 792 1.85 11.45 33.38
C ALA A 792 0.34 11.78 33.41
N ASN A 793 -0.06 12.90 32.79
CA ASN A 793 -1.45 13.29 32.67
C ASN A 793 -2.27 12.29 31.81
N TRP A 794 -1.70 11.82 30.69
CA TRP A 794 -2.33 10.84 29.81
C TRP A 794 -2.52 9.50 30.52
N ASP A 795 -1.50 9.01 31.23
CA ASP A 795 -1.59 7.76 31.98
C ASP A 795 -2.67 7.84 33.06
N PHE A 796 -2.73 8.95 33.81
CA PHE A 796 -3.80 9.20 34.76
C PHE A 796 -5.18 9.27 34.08
N PHE A 797 -5.31 9.98 32.96
CA PHE A 797 -6.56 10.10 32.20
C PHE A 797 -7.12 8.74 31.74
N LEU A 798 -6.23 7.79 31.40
CA LEU A 798 -6.64 6.44 31.04
C LEU A 798 -7.25 5.66 32.23
N THR A 799 -6.92 6.01 33.47
CA THR A 799 -7.52 5.39 34.68
C THR A 799 -8.92 5.90 35.00
N LEU A 800 -9.29 7.07 34.50
CA LEU A 800 -10.63 7.65 34.71
C LEU A 800 -11.71 6.83 33.98
N PRO A 801 -12.90 6.64 34.56
CA PRO A 801 -13.97 5.89 33.91
C PRO A 801 -14.49 6.62 32.66
N GLU A 802 -14.97 5.85 31.68
CA GLU A 802 -15.78 6.39 30.60
C GLU A 802 -17.16 6.81 31.14
N TYR A 803 -17.76 7.86 30.58
CA TYR A 803 -19.09 8.31 30.99
C TYR A 803 -20.17 7.31 30.52
N ASP A 804 -21.24 7.15 31.29
CA ASP A 804 -22.35 6.27 30.94
C ASP A 804 -22.98 6.69 29.60
N ARG A 805 -22.77 5.83 28.60
CA ARG A 805 -23.22 6.05 27.22
C ARG A 805 -24.74 6.21 27.11
N THR A 806 -25.50 5.57 28.00
CA THR A 806 -26.97 5.63 27.98
C THR A 806 -27.52 7.00 28.38
N GLN A 807 -26.69 7.85 28.99
CA GLN A 807 -27.03 9.20 29.43
C GLN A 807 -26.55 10.29 28.44
N LEU A 808 -25.91 9.89 27.33
CA LEU A 808 -25.39 10.82 26.32
C LEU A 808 -26.37 10.98 25.15
N ASP A 809 -26.66 12.23 24.79
CA ASP A 809 -27.42 12.56 23.60
C ASP A 809 -26.49 12.66 22.39
N ALA A 810 -26.41 11.59 21.60
CA ALA A 810 -25.53 11.50 20.43
C ALA A 810 -25.78 12.59 19.36
N THR A 811 -26.94 13.26 19.38
CA THR A 811 -27.25 14.34 18.43
C THR A 811 -26.47 15.63 18.73
N LYS A 812 -25.92 15.78 19.95
CA LYS A 812 -25.08 16.90 20.37
C LYS A 812 -23.60 16.52 20.21
N ILE A 813 -22.84 17.31 19.43
CA ILE A 813 -21.38 17.09 19.24
C ILE A 813 -20.64 16.94 20.57
N LYS A 814 -20.95 17.80 21.56
CA LYS A 814 -20.35 17.74 22.90
C LYS A 814 -20.47 16.35 23.53
N HIS A 815 -21.64 15.72 23.43
CA HIS A 815 -21.91 14.41 24.01
C HIS A 815 -21.31 13.28 23.15
N ALA A 816 -21.48 13.32 21.82
CA ALA A 816 -20.90 12.34 20.92
C ALA A 816 -19.37 12.23 21.10
N MET A 817 -18.69 13.36 21.34
CA MET A 817 -17.23 13.41 21.52
C MET A 817 -16.74 13.06 22.93
N MET A 818 -17.65 12.79 23.86
CA MET A 818 -17.34 12.18 25.16
C MET A 818 -17.40 10.64 25.11
N MET A 819 -18.00 10.07 24.07
CA MET A 819 -17.97 8.62 23.86
C MET A 819 -16.55 8.19 23.48
N GLN A 820 -16.10 7.08 24.04
CA GLN A 820 -14.77 6.53 23.77
C GLN A 820 -14.57 6.29 22.25
N PRO A 821 -13.49 6.81 21.64
CA PRO A 821 -13.12 6.43 20.28
C PRO A 821 -12.59 4.99 20.25
N LEU A 822 -13.13 4.18 19.33
CA LEU A 822 -12.70 2.79 19.12
C LEU A 822 -11.86 2.62 17.84
N PHE A 823 -11.34 3.73 17.33
CA PHE A 823 -10.33 3.81 16.26
C PHE A 823 -9.30 4.86 16.67
N GLU A 824 -8.08 4.43 16.99
CA GLU A 824 -7.05 5.26 17.60
C GLU A 824 -5.66 5.03 17.02
N PHE A 825 -4.89 6.12 16.89
CA PHE A 825 -3.45 6.09 16.60
C PHE A 825 -3.07 5.36 15.30
N SER A 826 -3.92 5.45 14.26
CA SER A 826 -3.70 4.78 12.98
C SER A 826 -2.41 5.25 12.27
N GLY A 827 -1.90 4.42 11.35
CA GLY A 827 -0.75 4.74 10.51
C GLY A 827 -1.01 5.75 9.39
N SER A 828 -2.07 6.57 9.50
CA SER A 828 -2.49 7.51 8.46
C SER A 828 -1.57 8.74 8.34
N CYS A 829 -1.78 9.57 7.32
CA CYS A 829 -1.00 10.80 7.14
C CYS A 829 -1.25 11.82 8.26
N VAL A 830 -0.27 12.69 8.52
CA VAL A 830 -0.44 13.86 9.40
C VAL A 830 -1.55 14.75 8.83
N GLY A 831 -2.66 14.92 9.58
CA GLY A 831 -3.82 15.71 9.14
C GLY A 831 -4.78 15.01 8.18
N CYS A 832 -4.74 13.67 8.07
CA CYS A 832 -5.58 12.88 7.16
C CYS A 832 -7.08 13.27 7.21
N GLY A 833 -7.71 13.44 6.04
CA GLY A 833 -9.14 13.75 5.92
C GLY A 833 -10.10 12.58 6.08
N GLU A 834 -9.61 11.34 6.04
CA GLU A 834 -10.47 10.15 6.09
C GLU A 834 -10.80 9.72 7.53
N THR A 835 -9.78 9.63 8.39
CA THR A 835 -9.89 8.97 9.70
C THR A 835 -10.82 9.65 10.72
N PRO A 836 -11.07 10.99 10.70
CA PRO A 836 -12.08 11.59 11.58
C PRO A 836 -13.48 11.00 11.38
N TYR A 837 -13.84 10.61 10.14
CA TYR A 837 -15.13 10.00 9.82
C TYR A 837 -15.23 8.57 10.38
N ILE A 838 -14.19 7.75 10.21
CA ILE A 838 -14.15 6.39 10.78
C ILE A 838 -14.20 6.47 12.30
N LYS A 839 -13.40 7.35 12.92
CA LYS A 839 -13.42 7.59 14.37
C LYS A 839 -14.83 7.96 14.84
N LEU A 840 -15.51 8.88 14.15
CA LEU A 840 -16.90 9.25 14.46
C LEU A 840 -17.83 8.03 14.39
N ALA A 841 -17.75 7.22 13.32
CA ALA A 841 -18.56 6.00 13.19
C ALA A 841 -18.35 5.05 14.38
N THR A 842 -17.09 4.81 14.74
CA THR A 842 -16.76 3.91 15.85
C THR A 842 -17.14 4.48 17.22
N GLN A 843 -17.12 5.80 17.42
CA GLN A 843 -17.63 6.43 18.63
C GLN A 843 -19.16 6.28 18.75
N LEU A 844 -19.88 6.31 17.64
CA LEU A 844 -21.34 6.23 17.64
C LEU A 844 -21.86 4.78 17.64
N PHE A 845 -21.16 3.82 17.05
CA PHE A 845 -21.71 2.48 16.82
C PHE A 845 -20.72 1.33 17.06
N GLY A 846 -19.48 1.65 17.45
CA GLY A 846 -18.35 0.71 17.39
C GLY A 846 -18.49 -0.53 18.27
N ASP A 847 -19.23 -0.46 19.38
CA ASP A 847 -19.44 -1.58 20.31
C ASP A 847 -20.40 -2.67 19.75
N ARG A 848 -20.93 -2.46 18.55
CA ARG A 848 -21.81 -3.39 17.81
C ARG A 848 -21.57 -3.36 16.30
N MET A 849 -20.40 -2.87 15.86
CA MET A 849 -20.07 -2.63 14.46
C MET A 849 -19.35 -3.84 13.84
N LEU A 850 -19.78 -4.25 12.64
CA LEU A 850 -19.05 -5.15 11.74
C LEU A 850 -18.57 -4.33 10.55
N ILE A 851 -17.30 -4.43 10.18
CA ILE A 851 -16.68 -3.65 9.11
C ILE A 851 -16.20 -4.57 7.99
N ALA A 852 -16.78 -4.39 6.81
CA ALA A 852 -16.21 -4.78 5.53
C ALA A 852 -15.43 -3.59 4.97
N ASN A 853 -14.11 -3.73 4.81
CA ASN A 853 -13.25 -2.65 4.34
C ASN A 853 -12.63 -2.97 2.98
N ALA A 854 -12.85 -2.10 1.98
CA ALA A 854 -12.23 -2.24 0.67
C ALA A 854 -10.72 -2.00 0.76
N THR A 855 -9.96 -2.65 -0.12
CA THR A 855 -8.53 -2.35 -0.26
C THR A 855 -8.31 -0.90 -0.70
N GLY A 856 -7.38 -0.21 -0.07
CA GLY A 856 -7.15 1.24 -0.22
C GLY A 856 -6.55 1.85 1.05
N CYS A 857 -6.47 3.19 1.13
CA CYS A 857 -5.89 3.88 2.30
C CYS A 857 -6.51 3.37 3.62
N SER A 858 -7.84 3.23 3.67
CA SER A 858 -8.58 2.74 4.83
C SER A 858 -8.17 1.35 5.30
N SER A 859 -7.87 0.43 4.38
CA SER A 859 -7.33 -0.89 4.75
C SER A 859 -5.88 -0.81 5.22
N ILE A 860 -5.08 0.08 4.65
CA ILE A 860 -3.65 0.20 5.00
C ILE A 860 -3.50 0.78 6.39
N TYR A 861 -4.03 1.97 6.68
CA TYR A 861 -3.91 2.49 8.04
C TYR A 861 -4.83 1.75 9.03
N GLY A 862 -5.82 0.98 8.56
CA GLY A 862 -6.81 0.25 9.37
C GLY A 862 -6.41 -1.18 9.75
N GLY A 863 -5.51 -1.82 8.99
CA GLY A 863 -5.16 -3.23 9.16
C GLY A 863 -3.74 -3.61 8.75
N ASN A 864 -2.82 -2.65 8.57
CA ASN A 864 -1.42 -2.96 8.26
C ASN A 864 -0.62 -3.33 9.51
N LEU A 865 -0.06 -4.53 9.49
CA LEU A 865 0.80 -5.04 10.56
C LEU A 865 2.06 -4.17 10.71
N PRO A 866 2.60 -4.02 11.94
CA PRO A 866 2.35 -4.88 13.11
C PRO A 866 1.24 -4.43 14.07
N THR A 867 0.59 -3.29 13.81
CA THR A 867 -0.31 -2.64 14.76
C THR A 867 -1.63 -2.24 14.12
N THR A 868 -2.74 -2.51 14.80
CA THR A 868 -4.11 -2.26 14.34
C THR A 868 -4.80 -1.17 15.18
N PRO A 869 -5.43 -0.15 14.57
CA PRO A 869 -6.04 0.99 15.28
C PRO A 869 -7.44 0.75 15.85
N TYR A 870 -8.19 -0.23 15.33
CA TYR A 870 -9.49 -0.59 15.90
C TYR A 870 -9.26 -1.20 17.27
N THR A 871 -10.01 -0.77 18.29
CA THR A 871 -9.83 -1.20 19.69
C THR A 871 -11.16 -1.55 20.35
N THR A 872 -11.12 -1.97 21.60
CA THR A 872 -12.30 -2.32 22.39
C THR A 872 -12.54 -1.33 23.54
N ASN A 873 -13.78 -1.25 23.98
CA ASN A 873 -14.14 -0.53 25.20
C ASN A 873 -13.79 -1.35 26.46
N ALA A 874 -14.11 -0.82 27.64
CA ALA A 874 -13.83 -1.49 28.92
C ALA A 874 -14.54 -2.86 29.09
N GLU A 875 -15.61 -3.13 28.34
CA GLU A 875 -16.30 -4.44 28.34
C GLU A 875 -15.75 -5.41 27.29
N GLY A 876 -14.66 -5.05 26.58
CA GLY A 876 -14.09 -5.87 25.50
C GLY A 876 -14.88 -5.81 24.19
N ARG A 877 -15.79 -4.85 24.02
CA ARG A 877 -16.62 -4.69 22.81
C ARG A 877 -16.01 -3.66 21.88
N GLY A 878 -15.98 -3.95 20.58
CA GLY A 878 -15.48 -3.02 19.58
C GLY A 878 -15.71 -3.49 18.16
N PRO A 879 -15.27 -2.71 17.16
CA PRO A 879 -15.48 -3.04 15.76
C PRO A 879 -14.77 -4.34 15.39
N SER A 880 -15.50 -5.26 14.74
CA SER A 880 -14.89 -6.42 14.09
C SER A 880 -14.61 -6.06 12.63
N TRP A 881 -13.34 -6.15 12.21
CA TRP A 881 -12.88 -5.61 10.94
C TRP A 881 -12.32 -6.71 10.04
N ASN A 882 -12.65 -6.68 8.75
CA ASN A 882 -12.04 -7.54 7.75
C ASN A 882 -11.93 -6.83 6.38
N ASN A 883 -10.86 -7.11 5.65
CA ASN A 883 -10.63 -6.71 4.27
C ASN A 883 -10.60 -7.96 3.39
N SER A 884 -11.60 -8.11 2.52
CA SER A 884 -11.63 -9.16 1.50
C SER A 884 -10.73 -8.76 0.33
N LEU A 885 -11.25 -8.07 -0.68
CA LEU A 885 -10.50 -7.58 -1.84
C LEU A 885 -10.83 -6.11 -2.13
N PHE A 886 -10.36 -5.61 -3.29
CA PHE A 886 -10.63 -4.24 -3.70
C PHE A 886 -12.00 -4.14 -4.39
N GLU A 887 -12.34 -5.14 -5.18
CA GLU A 887 -13.47 -5.21 -6.09
C GLU A 887 -14.78 -5.65 -5.43
N ASP A 888 -14.73 -6.40 -4.33
CA ASP A 888 -15.88 -7.17 -3.78
C ASP A 888 -16.43 -6.64 -2.45
N ASN A 889 -15.95 -5.49 -1.98
CA ASN A 889 -16.20 -5.07 -0.60
C ASN A 889 -17.70 -4.85 -0.28
N ALA A 890 -18.50 -4.44 -1.28
CA ALA A 890 -19.94 -4.27 -1.08
C ALA A 890 -20.60 -5.63 -0.84
N GLU A 891 -20.30 -6.59 -1.71
CA GLU A 891 -20.79 -7.97 -1.68
C GLU A 891 -20.33 -8.69 -0.41
N PHE A 892 -19.09 -8.46 0.01
CA PHE A 892 -18.56 -8.97 1.27
C PHE A 892 -19.35 -8.44 2.48
N GLY A 893 -19.61 -7.13 2.52
CA GLY A 893 -20.46 -6.51 3.53
C GLY A 893 -21.91 -7.01 3.51
N LEU A 894 -22.47 -7.25 2.32
CA LEU A 894 -23.77 -7.90 2.17
C LEU A 894 -23.75 -9.33 2.75
N GLY A 895 -22.68 -10.09 2.52
CA GLY A 895 -22.47 -11.40 3.14
C GLY A 895 -22.52 -11.35 4.67
N LEU A 896 -21.87 -10.36 5.29
CA LEU A 896 -21.95 -10.13 6.74
C LEU A 896 -23.40 -9.84 7.18
N ARG A 897 -24.14 -9.00 6.44
CA ARG A 897 -25.56 -8.71 6.74
C ARG A 897 -26.44 -9.95 6.66
N LEU A 898 -26.27 -10.77 5.62
CA LEU A 898 -27.01 -12.02 5.44
C LEU A 898 -26.75 -12.99 6.60
N ALA A 899 -25.49 -13.08 7.06
CA ALA A 899 -25.13 -13.90 8.21
C ALA A 899 -25.82 -13.41 9.50
N VAL A 900 -25.76 -12.11 9.78
CA VAL A 900 -26.42 -11.53 10.97
C VAL A 900 -27.95 -11.74 10.89
N ASP A 901 -28.57 -11.48 9.74
CA ASP A 901 -30.03 -11.69 9.55
C ASP A 901 -30.41 -13.13 9.89
N LYS A 902 -29.73 -14.11 9.28
CA LYS A 902 -30.11 -15.51 9.45
C LYS A 902 -29.84 -16.04 10.86
N GLN A 903 -28.73 -15.64 11.46
CA GLN A 903 -28.41 -16.03 12.83
C GLN A 903 -29.37 -15.40 13.84
N THR A 904 -29.80 -14.15 13.61
CA THR A 904 -30.80 -13.49 14.46
C THR A 904 -32.15 -14.19 14.35
N GLU A 905 -32.59 -14.54 13.13
CA GLU A 905 -33.81 -15.32 12.89
C GLU A 905 -33.77 -16.65 13.65
N GLN A 906 -32.70 -17.42 13.48
CA GLN A 906 -32.53 -18.71 14.17
C GLN A 906 -32.51 -18.55 15.70
N ALA A 907 -31.84 -17.53 16.22
CA ALA A 907 -31.84 -17.25 17.65
C ALA A 907 -33.25 -16.96 18.18
N ARG A 908 -34.08 -16.20 17.44
CA ARG A 908 -35.47 -15.91 17.81
C ARG A 908 -36.36 -17.14 17.77
N GLU A 909 -36.20 -18.01 16.77
CA GLU A 909 -36.90 -19.30 16.69
C GLU A 909 -36.55 -20.20 17.88
N LEU A 910 -35.27 -20.29 18.23
CA LEU A 910 -34.79 -21.06 19.38
C LEU A 910 -35.28 -20.51 20.72
N VAL A 911 -35.29 -19.18 20.89
CA VAL A 911 -35.90 -18.53 22.07
C VAL A 911 -37.37 -18.91 22.20
N THR A 912 -38.10 -18.96 21.08
CA THR A 912 -39.51 -19.36 21.05
C THR A 912 -39.70 -20.84 21.38
N ARG A 913 -38.88 -21.73 20.82
CA ARG A 913 -38.93 -23.18 21.11
C ARG A 913 -38.62 -23.50 22.56
N LEU A 914 -37.66 -22.79 23.16
CA LEU A 914 -37.26 -22.97 24.56
C LEU A 914 -38.10 -22.14 25.53
N ALA A 915 -39.19 -21.52 25.09
CA ALA A 915 -39.92 -20.53 25.87
C ALA A 915 -40.40 -21.07 27.24
N ALA A 916 -40.86 -22.32 27.30
CA ALA A 916 -41.31 -22.96 28.54
C ALA A 916 -40.19 -23.06 29.60
N GLN A 917 -38.93 -23.20 29.17
CA GLN A 917 -37.77 -23.33 30.06
C GLN A 917 -37.15 -21.96 30.38
N LEU A 918 -37.23 -21.02 29.44
CA LEU A 918 -36.66 -19.67 29.60
C LEU A 918 -37.57 -18.72 30.39
N GLY A 919 -38.87 -18.98 30.40
CA GLY A 919 -39.88 -18.17 31.08
C GLY A 919 -40.37 -16.99 30.22
N GLU A 920 -41.70 -16.78 30.27
CA GLU A 920 -42.44 -15.88 29.38
C GLU A 920 -41.91 -14.43 29.39
N THR A 921 -41.63 -13.86 30.57
CA THR A 921 -41.15 -12.46 30.68
C THR A 921 -39.83 -12.24 29.93
N LEU A 922 -38.89 -13.18 30.01
CA LEU A 922 -37.59 -13.05 29.35
C LEU A 922 -37.75 -13.24 27.84
N VAL A 923 -38.54 -14.24 27.42
CA VAL A 923 -38.83 -14.53 26.00
C VAL A 923 -39.46 -13.31 25.33
N THR A 924 -40.55 -12.78 25.89
CA THR A 924 -41.23 -11.59 25.35
C THR A 924 -40.28 -10.40 25.32
N GLY A 925 -39.55 -10.15 26.42
CA GLY A 925 -38.59 -9.06 26.50
C GLY A 925 -37.46 -9.15 25.46
N LEU A 926 -36.99 -10.35 25.12
CA LEU A 926 -35.96 -10.57 24.10
C LEU A 926 -36.51 -10.34 22.68
N LEU A 927 -37.73 -10.81 22.41
CA LEU A 927 -38.31 -10.81 21.06
C LEU A 927 -38.89 -9.45 20.66
N THR A 928 -39.38 -8.64 21.61
CA THR A 928 -40.04 -7.36 21.34
C THR A 928 -39.23 -6.14 21.79
N ALA A 929 -37.92 -6.31 22.03
CA ALA A 929 -37.06 -5.23 22.50
C ALA A 929 -36.92 -4.10 21.46
N ASP A 930 -37.19 -2.87 21.90
CA ASP A 930 -36.76 -1.67 21.16
C ASP A 930 -35.24 -1.49 21.33
N GLN A 931 -34.53 -1.46 20.20
CA GLN A 931 -33.08 -1.32 20.11
C GLN A 931 -32.68 -0.08 19.28
N THR A 932 -33.57 0.90 19.15
CA THR A 932 -33.32 2.13 18.38
C THR A 932 -32.46 3.17 19.12
N SER A 933 -32.27 2.99 20.44
CA SER A 933 -31.47 3.88 21.28
C SER A 933 -30.40 3.13 22.07
N GLU A 934 -29.41 3.87 22.58
CA GLU A 934 -28.36 3.33 23.46
C GLU A 934 -28.93 2.63 24.70
N SER A 935 -29.94 3.22 25.32
CA SER A 935 -30.65 2.63 26.46
C SER A 935 -31.35 1.31 26.10
N GLY A 936 -31.96 1.24 24.92
CA GLY A 936 -32.64 0.03 24.42
C GLY A 936 -31.65 -1.10 24.12
N ILE A 937 -30.51 -0.78 23.50
CA ILE A 937 -29.43 -1.74 23.23
C ILE A 937 -28.84 -2.25 24.54
N HIS A 938 -28.57 -1.37 25.51
CA HIS A 938 -28.08 -1.75 26.83
C HIS A 938 -29.07 -2.69 27.54
N ALA A 939 -30.36 -2.34 27.58
CA ALA A 939 -31.38 -3.20 28.15
C ALA A 939 -31.47 -4.57 27.46
N GLN A 940 -31.30 -4.63 26.13
CA GLN A 940 -31.26 -5.89 25.41
C GLN A 940 -30.04 -6.74 25.77
N ARG A 941 -28.87 -6.12 25.98
CA ARG A 941 -27.67 -6.84 26.44
C ARG A 941 -27.88 -7.47 27.81
N GLU A 942 -28.54 -6.78 28.74
CA GLU A 942 -28.90 -7.34 30.05
C GLU A 942 -29.83 -8.56 29.90
N ARG A 943 -30.82 -8.49 29.01
CA ARG A 943 -31.68 -9.65 28.70
C ARG A 943 -30.88 -10.82 28.10
N VAL A 944 -29.94 -10.54 27.19
CA VAL A 944 -29.07 -11.57 26.61
C VAL A 944 -28.13 -12.18 27.67
N ALA A 945 -27.61 -11.39 28.61
CA ALA A 945 -26.82 -11.91 29.72
C ALA A 945 -27.65 -12.85 30.62
N ALA A 946 -28.89 -12.45 30.93
CA ALA A 946 -29.85 -13.30 31.65
C ALA A 946 -30.19 -14.58 30.87
N LEU A 947 -30.35 -14.49 29.54
CA LEU A 947 -30.57 -15.64 28.66
C LEU A 947 -29.40 -16.63 28.73
N LYS A 948 -28.16 -16.15 28.54
CA LYS A 948 -26.96 -17.01 28.61
C LYS A 948 -26.85 -17.73 29.95
N THR A 949 -27.16 -17.04 31.04
CA THR A 949 -27.17 -17.63 32.39
C THR A 949 -28.19 -18.76 32.51
N LYS A 950 -29.41 -18.59 31.98
CA LYS A 950 -30.44 -19.64 31.99
C LYS A 950 -30.08 -20.83 31.09
N LEU A 951 -29.54 -20.57 29.91
CA LEU A 951 -29.14 -21.62 28.96
C LEU A 951 -28.08 -22.55 29.53
N ALA A 952 -27.18 -22.07 30.39
CA ALA A 952 -26.19 -22.91 31.06
C ALA A 952 -26.81 -24.02 31.93
N GLY A 953 -28.07 -23.87 32.36
CA GLY A 953 -28.82 -24.87 33.12
C GLY A 953 -29.71 -25.79 32.27
N ILE A 954 -29.70 -25.64 30.93
CA ILE A 954 -30.54 -26.41 30.01
C ILE A 954 -29.65 -27.31 29.16
N ASP A 955 -29.74 -28.61 29.40
CA ASP A 955 -28.96 -29.60 28.64
C ASP A 955 -29.74 -30.08 27.40
N SER A 956 -29.70 -29.26 26.34
CA SER A 956 -30.25 -29.61 25.03
C SER A 956 -29.40 -29.02 23.90
N ASP A 957 -29.44 -29.65 22.72
CA ASP A 957 -28.73 -29.12 21.55
C ASP A 957 -29.27 -27.75 21.13
N ASP A 958 -30.59 -27.54 21.22
CA ASP A 958 -31.22 -26.24 20.99
C ASP A 958 -30.67 -25.16 21.93
N ALA A 959 -30.45 -25.48 23.21
CA ALA A 959 -29.89 -24.53 24.17
C ALA A 959 -28.41 -24.21 23.89
N ARG A 960 -27.62 -25.22 23.50
CA ARG A 960 -26.21 -25.04 23.10
C ARG A 960 -26.09 -24.21 21.81
N THR A 961 -26.94 -24.47 20.82
CA THR A 961 -27.01 -23.68 19.59
C THR A 961 -27.46 -22.24 19.89
N LEU A 962 -28.48 -22.05 20.72
CA LEU A 962 -28.92 -20.72 21.10
C LEU A 962 -27.83 -19.97 21.88
N LEU A 963 -27.07 -20.65 22.74
CA LEU A 963 -25.97 -20.04 23.47
C LEU A 963 -24.90 -19.47 22.52
N ALA A 964 -24.56 -20.19 21.46
CA ALA A 964 -23.62 -19.74 20.44
C ALA A 964 -24.13 -18.53 19.62
N LEU A 965 -25.45 -18.39 19.49
CA LEU A 965 -26.10 -17.33 18.70
C LEU A 965 -26.70 -16.20 19.55
N ALA A 966 -26.71 -16.32 20.87
CA ALA A 966 -27.48 -15.46 21.78
C ALA A 966 -27.17 -13.97 21.59
N GLU A 967 -25.93 -13.64 21.26
CA GLU A 967 -25.52 -12.25 21.04
C GLU A 967 -26.04 -11.64 19.74
N GLN A 968 -26.57 -12.44 18.81
CA GLN A 968 -27.21 -11.94 17.59
C GLN A 968 -28.60 -11.35 17.87
N LEU A 969 -29.15 -11.56 19.08
CA LEU A 969 -30.36 -10.87 19.54
C LEU A 969 -30.12 -9.37 19.82
N VAL A 970 -28.85 -8.94 19.90
CA VAL A 970 -28.45 -7.53 19.96
C VAL A 970 -28.22 -7.01 18.54
N LYS A 971 -28.87 -5.90 18.17
CA LYS A 971 -28.75 -5.28 16.84
C LYS A 971 -27.28 -5.04 16.47
N ARG A 972 -26.82 -5.64 15.37
CA ARG A 972 -25.50 -5.38 14.77
C ARG A 972 -25.59 -4.33 13.68
N SER A 973 -24.58 -3.46 13.61
CA SER A 973 -24.45 -2.41 12.60
C SER A 973 -23.40 -2.82 11.58
N VAL A 974 -23.81 -3.11 10.35
CA VAL A 974 -22.90 -3.53 9.27
C VAL A 974 -22.47 -2.30 8.48
N TRP A 975 -21.16 -2.08 8.41
CA TRP A 975 -20.53 -0.95 7.74
C TRP A 975 -19.59 -1.42 6.64
N ILE A 976 -19.70 -0.78 5.49
CA ILE A 976 -18.95 -1.06 4.27
C ILE A 976 -18.12 0.18 3.96
N ILE A 977 -16.83 0.15 4.30
CA ILE A 977 -15.94 1.31 4.27
C ILE A 977 -14.99 1.19 3.08
N GLY A 978 -14.84 2.26 2.29
CA GLY A 978 -13.85 2.28 1.21
C GLY A 978 -13.65 3.65 0.60
N GLY A 979 -12.60 3.80 -0.21
CA GLY A 979 -12.29 5.05 -0.90
C GLY A 979 -13.09 5.22 -2.20
N ASP A 980 -12.92 6.37 -2.86
CA ASP A 980 -13.59 6.66 -4.13
C ASP A 980 -13.22 5.68 -5.26
N GLY A 981 -11.98 5.19 -5.31
CA GLY A 981 -11.59 4.22 -6.34
C GLY A 981 -12.33 2.91 -6.31
N TRP A 982 -12.72 2.43 -5.12
CA TRP A 982 -13.59 1.27 -5.01
C TRP A 982 -15.00 1.62 -5.46
N ALA A 983 -15.61 2.64 -4.84
CA ALA A 983 -17.05 2.89 -4.98
C ALA A 983 -17.44 3.47 -6.34
N TYR A 984 -16.55 4.22 -6.98
CA TYR A 984 -16.84 4.86 -8.27
C TYR A 984 -16.42 3.99 -9.46
N ASP A 985 -15.38 3.17 -9.28
CA ASP A 985 -14.75 2.40 -10.35
C ASP A 985 -14.91 0.88 -10.17
N ILE A 986 -13.96 0.21 -9.53
CA ILE A 986 -13.81 -1.25 -9.61
C ILE A 986 -14.93 -2.02 -8.92
N GLY A 987 -15.38 -1.54 -7.76
CA GLY A 987 -16.46 -2.17 -6.99
C GLY A 987 -17.83 -1.53 -7.23
N TYR A 988 -17.97 -0.61 -8.19
CA TYR A 988 -19.23 0.09 -8.39
C TYR A 988 -20.39 -0.85 -8.75
N GLY A 989 -20.15 -1.91 -9.53
CA GLY A 989 -21.19 -2.90 -9.83
C GLY A 989 -21.73 -3.58 -8.57
N GLY A 990 -20.84 -3.90 -7.63
CA GLY A 990 -21.20 -4.42 -6.31
C GLY A 990 -21.92 -3.40 -5.43
N VAL A 991 -21.42 -2.16 -5.39
CA VAL A 991 -22.06 -1.06 -4.66
C VAL A 991 -23.50 -0.84 -5.15
N ASP A 992 -23.69 -0.74 -6.46
CA ASP A 992 -25.00 -0.59 -7.09
C ASP A 992 -25.95 -1.73 -6.70
N HIS A 993 -25.50 -2.98 -6.81
CA HIS A 993 -26.28 -4.16 -6.46
C HIS A 993 -26.69 -4.18 -4.98
N VAL A 994 -25.76 -3.83 -4.08
CA VAL A 994 -26.02 -3.82 -2.64
C VAL A 994 -26.97 -2.70 -2.26
N LEU A 995 -26.85 -1.51 -2.85
CA LEU A 995 -27.81 -0.42 -2.66
C LEU A 995 -29.21 -0.80 -3.17
N ALA A 996 -29.30 -1.53 -4.28
CA ALA A 996 -30.58 -2.01 -4.82
C ALA A 996 -31.24 -3.12 -3.98
N SER A 997 -30.49 -3.77 -3.08
CA SER A 997 -30.96 -4.98 -2.37
C SER A 997 -32.01 -4.73 -1.29
N GLY A 998 -32.18 -3.48 -0.84
CA GLY A 998 -33.05 -3.13 0.29
C GLY A 998 -32.54 -3.60 1.67
N ARG A 999 -31.35 -4.21 1.75
CA ARG A 999 -30.79 -4.72 3.02
C ARG A 999 -30.21 -3.59 3.87
N ASN A 1000 -30.32 -3.73 5.19
CA ASN A 1000 -29.83 -2.75 6.16
C ASN A 1000 -28.29 -2.80 6.30
N VAL A 1001 -27.60 -2.00 5.50
CA VAL A 1001 -26.13 -1.83 5.48
C VAL A 1001 -25.77 -0.36 5.33
N ASN A 1002 -24.62 0.04 5.88
CA ASN A 1002 -24.14 1.42 5.85
C ASN A 1002 -22.84 1.52 5.04
N LEU A 1003 -22.88 2.15 3.87
CA LEU A 1003 -21.70 2.42 3.05
C LEU A 1003 -21.10 3.77 3.48
N LEU A 1004 -19.81 3.79 3.81
CA LEU A 1004 -19.04 5.00 4.06
C LEU A 1004 -17.96 5.15 2.99
N ILE A 1005 -18.18 6.08 2.07
CA ILE A 1005 -17.26 6.40 0.97
C ILE A 1005 -16.37 7.56 1.38
N LEU A 1006 -15.08 7.29 1.51
CA LEU A 1006 -14.05 8.27 1.84
C LEU A 1006 -13.53 8.87 0.52
N ASP A 1007 -14.22 9.89 0.02
CA ASP A 1007 -13.98 10.44 -1.31
C ASP A 1007 -12.79 11.41 -1.29
N THR A 1008 -11.64 10.89 -1.73
CA THR A 1008 -10.41 11.66 -1.92
C THR A 1008 -10.28 12.13 -3.37
N GLU A 1009 -11.24 11.81 -4.23
CA GLU A 1009 -11.25 12.11 -5.67
C GLU A 1009 -10.04 11.62 -6.48
N VAL A 1010 -9.25 10.70 -5.93
CA VAL A 1010 -8.09 10.05 -6.57
C VAL A 1010 -7.81 8.72 -5.88
N TYR A 1011 -7.03 7.83 -6.52
CA TYR A 1011 -6.55 6.62 -5.85
C TYR A 1011 -5.37 6.96 -4.94
N SER A 1012 -5.69 7.46 -3.75
CA SER A 1012 -4.73 7.96 -2.77
C SER A 1012 -3.70 6.92 -2.34
N ASN A 1013 -4.07 5.64 -2.31
CA ASN A 1013 -3.17 4.60 -1.82
C ASN A 1013 -1.99 4.37 -2.77
N THR A 1014 -2.28 4.22 -4.05
CA THR A 1014 -1.36 3.75 -5.09
C THR A 1014 -0.54 4.85 -5.75
N GLY A 1015 -0.70 6.11 -5.34
CA GLY A 1015 0.12 7.23 -5.84
C GLY A 1015 -0.66 8.45 -6.35
N GLY A 1016 -1.99 8.45 -6.25
CA GLY A 1016 -2.83 9.54 -6.72
C GLY A 1016 -3.18 9.41 -8.20
N GLN A 1017 -3.55 8.20 -8.64
CA GLN A 1017 -4.15 7.98 -9.96
C GLN A 1017 -5.55 8.56 -10.04
N ARG A 1018 -5.97 8.86 -11.27
CA ARG A 1018 -7.31 9.32 -11.58
C ARG A 1018 -8.35 8.29 -11.12
N SER A 1019 -9.53 8.77 -10.75
CA SER A 1019 -10.74 7.96 -10.55
C SER A 1019 -11.89 8.59 -11.33
N LYS A 1020 -13.03 7.88 -11.44
CA LYS A 1020 -14.26 8.55 -11.91
C LYS A 1020 -14.75 9.63 -10.93
N ALA A 1021 -14.25 9.66 -9.69
CA ALA A 1021 -14.52 10.72 -8.72
C ALA A 1021 -13.62 11.96 -8.91
N THR A 1022 -12.52 11.87 -9.68
CA THR A 1022 -11.65 13.02 -9.97
C THR A 1022 -12.42 14.13 -10.70
N PRO A 1023 -12.27 15.41 -10.30
CA PRO A 1023 -12.97 16.54 -10.92
C PRO A 1023 -12.34 16.97 -12.26
N LEU A 1024 -13.11 17.70 -13.06
CA LEU A 1024 -12.65 18.26 -14.34
C LEU A 1024 -11.43 19.16 -14.13
N GLY A 1025 -10.39 18.96 -14.93
CA GLY A 1025 -9.16 19.78 -14.93
C GLY A 1025 -8.16 19.46 -13.82
N ALA A 1026 -8.47 18.54 -12.91
CA ALA A 1026 -7.49 18.07 -11.93
C ALA A 1026 -6.42 17.20 -12.62
N VAL A 1027 -5.15 17.46 -12.30
CA VAL A 1027 -4.01 16.64 -12.69
C VAL A 1027 -3.85 15.52 -11.67
N ALA A 1028 -3.84 14.30 -12.19
CA ALA A 1028 -3.58 13.07 -11.46
C ALA A 1028 -2.74 12.16 -12.37
N LYS A 1029 -2.20 11.06 -11.85
CA LYS A 1029 -1.61 10.02 -12.72
C LYS A 1029 -2.72 9.44 -13.63
N PHE A 1030 -2.42 9.22 -14.91
CA PHE A 1030 -3.42 8.92 -15.99
C PHE A 1030 -4.35 10.10 -16.36
N ALA A 1031 -3.98 11.29 -15.92
CA ALA A 1031 -4.57 12.58 -16.30
C ALA A 1031 -3.51 13.68 -16.23
N ALA A 1032 -2.31 13.44 -16.79
CA ALA A 1032 -1.20 14.39 -16.75
C ALA A 1032 -1.56 15.77 -17.35
N SER A 1033 -2.44 15.80 -18.35
CA SER A 1033 -2.98 17.00 -19.01
C SER A 1033 -4.32 17.48 -18.43
N GLY A 1034 -4.67 17.02 -17.22
CA GLY A 1034 -5.92 17.33 -16.54
C GLY A 1034 -7.08 16.47 -17.03
N LYS A 1035 -7.91 15.98 -16.10
CA LYS A 1035 -9.05 15.12 -16.45
C LYS A 1035 -10.06 15.88 -17.33
N PRO A 1036 -10.44 15.35 -18.51
CA PRO A 1036 -11.30 16.06 -19.45
C PRO A 1036 -12.81 15.87 -19.20
N THR A 1037 -13.20 15.03 -18.24
CA THR A 1037 -14.60 14.70 -17.92
C THR A 1037 -15.00 15.15 -16.52
N PHE A 1038 -16.29 15.40 -16.30
CA PHE A 1038 -16.83 15.72 -14.98
C PHE A 1038 -16.71 14.54 -14.00
N LYS A 1039 -16.80 14.86 -12.70
CA LYS A 1039 -16.93 13.87 -11.63
C LYS A 1039 -18.23 13.07 -11.84
N LYS A 1040 -18.16 11.74 -11.73
CA LYS A 1040 -19.36 10.88 -11.69
C LYS A 1040 -20.19 11.23 -10.46
N ASP A 1041 -21.49 11.45 -10.63
CA ASP A 1041 -22.36 11.85 -9.53
C ASP A 1041 -23.00 10.63 -8.83
N LEU A 1042 -22.27 10.03 -7.90
CA LEU A 1042 -22.72 8.84 -7.16
C LEU A 1042 -23.93 9.13 -6.25
N ALA A 1043 -24.02 10.33 -5.67
CA ALA A 1043 -25.15 10.72 -4.84
C ALA A 1043 -26.45 10.70 -5.66
N MET A 1044 -26.45 11.34 -6.83
CA MET A 1044 -27.59 11.35 -7.72
C MET A 1044 -27.97 9.96 -8.22
N MET A 1045 -26.99 9.11 -8.55
CA MET A 1045 -27.24 7.72 -8.96
C MET A 1045 -27.89 6.91 -7.83
N ALA A 1046 -27.42 7.03 -6.60
CA ALA A 1046 -27.99 6.32 -5.46
C ALA A 1046 -29.41 6.81 -5.11
N MET A 1047 -29.68 8.13 -5.20
CA MET A 1047 -31.01 8.69 -4.95
C MET A 1047 -32.08 8.18 -5.94
N ALA A 1048 -31.68 7.74 -7.13
CA ALA A 1048 -32.60 7.23 -8.14
C ALA A 1048 -33.32 5.93 -7.72
N TYR A 1049 -32.81 5.20 -6.72
CA TYR A 1049 -33.48 4.02 -6.16
C TYR A 1049 -34.66 4.35 -5.24
N GLU A 1050 -34.79 5.61 -4.78
CA GLU A 1050 -35.81 6.13 -3.85
C GLU A 1050 -35.88 5.48 -2.46
N THR A 1051 -35.30 4.29 -2.30
CA THR A 1051 -35.27 3.44 -1.11
C THR A 1051 -33.91 3.42 -0.42
N VAL A 1052 -32.97 4.23 -0.91
CA VAL A 1052 -31.61 4.35 -0.36
C VAL A 1052 -31.50 5.68 0.40
N TYR A 1053 -31.00 5.64 1.63
CA TYR A 1053 -30.59 6.86 2.33
C TYR A 1053 -29.27 7.35 1.74
N VAL A 1054 -29.19 8.62 1.33
CA VAL A 1054 -27.97 9.20 0.72
C VAL A 1054 -27.56 10.45 1.49
N ALA A 1055 -26.31 10.56 1.89
CA ALA A 1055 -25.77 11.79 2.46
C ALA A 1055 -24.42 12.16 1.85
N GLN A 1056 -24.22 13.44 1.61
CA GLN A 1056 -22.92 14.01 1.22
C GLN A 1056 -22.47 14.96 2.34
N VAL A 1057 -21.29 14.69 2.92
CA VAL A 1057 -20.83 15.32 4.17
C VAL A 1057 -19.43 15.92 4.03
N ALA A 1058 -19.17 16.96 4.84
CA ALA A 1058 -17.85 17.58 5.01
C ALA A 1058 -17.77 18.20 6.42
N PHE A 1059 -17.10 17.55 7.37
CA PHE A 1059 -17.10 18.00 8.78
C PHE A 1059 -16.44 19.36 8.99
N GLY A 1060 -15.43 19.71 8.16
CA GLY A 1060 -14.75 20.99 8.23
C GLY A 1060 -15.64 22.17 7.82
N ALA A 1061 -16.67 21.91 7.00
CA ALA A 1061 -17.66 22.90 6.60
C ALA A 1061 -18.87 22.94 7.55
N LYS A 1062 -19.42 21.77 7.93
CA LYS A 1062 -20.63 21.68 8.76
C LYS A 1062 -20.67 20.42 9.63
N ASP A 1063 -19.92 20.45 10.72
CA ASP A 1063 -19.82 19.37 11.73
C ASP A 1063 -21.18 18.82 12.21
N VAL A 1064 -22.15 19.69 12.53
CA VAL A 1064 -23.49 19.28 13.00
C VAL A 1064 -24.24 18.46 11.94
N GLN A 1065 -24.11 18.81 10.66
CA GLN A 1065 -24.73 18.07 9.56
C GLN A 1065 -24.09 16.69 9.41
N THR A 1066 -22.77 16.60 9.57
CA THR A 1066 -22.06 15.32 9.49
C THR A 1066 -22.52 14.36 10.58
N VAL A 1067 -22.57 14.80 11.84
CA VAL A 1067 -23.05 13.93 12.95
C VAL A 1067 -24.50 13.48 12.70
N ARG A 1068 -25.37 14.39 12.25
CA ARG A 1068 -26.76 14.06 11.93
C ARG A 1068 -26.86 13.01 10.82
N ALA A 1069 -26.09 13.14 9.74
CA ALA A 1069 -26.09 12.18 8.64
C ALA A 1069 -25.71 10.76 9.08
N PHE A 1070 -24.71 10.61 9.96
CA PHE A 1070 -24.31 9.31 10.50
C PHE A 1070 -25.43 8.66 11.34
N LEU A 1071 -26.10 9.45 12.19
CA LEU A 1071 -27.21 8.96 13.00
C LEU A 1071 -28.42 8.58 12.14
N GLU A 1072 -28.76 9.41 11.16
CA GLU A 1072 -29.87 9.15 10.25
C GLU A 1072 -29.62 7.91 9.40
N ALA A 1073 -28.43 7.78 8.81
CA ALA A 1073 -28.02 6.61 8.01
C ALA A 1073 -28.10 5.30 8.79
N GLU A 1074 -27.54 5.23 10.00
CA GLU A 1074 -27.53 4.00 10.80
C GLU A 1074 -28.92 3.62 11.34
N SER A 1075 -29.75 4.64 11.58
CA SER A 1075 -31.14 4.44 12.02
C SER A 1075 -32.08 4.03 10.89
N TYR A 1076 -31.69 4.22 9.63
CA TYR A 1076 -32.51 3.85 8.48
C TYR A 1076 -32.52 2.33 8.34
N ASP A 1077 -33.72 1.74 8.23
CA ASP A 1077 -33.87 0.30 8.06
C ASP A 1077 -33.80 -0.10 6.60
N GLY A 1078 -32.61 0.06 6.02
CA GLY A 1078 -32.37 -0.15 4.61
C GLY A 1078 -30.95 0.25 4.23
N PRO A 1079 -30.65 0.28 2.93
CA PRO A 1079 -29.32 0.64 2.44
C PRO A 1079 -29.08 2.14 2.64
N SER A 1080 -27.92 2.46 3.21
CA SER A 1080 -27.47 3.83 3.44
C SER A 1080 -26.11 4.06 2.80
N ILE A 1081 -25.89 5.24 2.21
CA ILE A 1081 -24.60 5.66 1.68
C ILE A 1081 -24.24 7.07 2.16
N ILE A 1082 -23.06 7.19 2.77
CA ILE A 1082 -22.46 8.47 3.18
C ILE A 1082 -21.22 8.70 2.32
N ILE A 1083 -21.20 9.79 1.57
CA ILE A 1083 -20.08 10.23 0.74
C ILE A 1083 -19.39 11.40 1.44
N ALA A 1084 -18.17 11.17 1.92
CA ALA A 1084 -17.45 12.06 2.80
C ALA A 1084 -16.24 12.68 2.09
N TYR A 1085 -16.24 14.01 1.92
CA TYR A 1085 -15.10 14.71 1.34
C TYR A 1085 -13.88 14.57 2.23
N SER A 1086 -12.81 14.01 1.67
CA SER A 1086 -11.61 13.61 2.40
C SER A 1086 -10.37 14.23 1.75
N PRO A 1087 -9.96 15.46 2.15
CA PRO A 1087 -8.73 16.07 1.64
C PRO A 1087 -7.50 15.18 1.85
N CYS A 1088 -6.65 15.12 0.83
CA CYS A 1088 -5.51 14.21 0.75
C CYS A 1088 -4.22 14.93 0.34
N ILE A 1089 -3.06 14.38 0.75
CA ILE A 1089 -1.75 14.85 0.30
C ILE A 1089 -1.61 14.87 -1.24
N ALA A 1090 -2.35 13.99 -1.94
CA ALA A 1090 -2.38 13.92 -3.39
C ALA A 1090 -3.02 15.17 -4.06
N HIS A 1091 -3.78 15.97 -3.30
CA HIS A 1091 -4.29 17.26 -3.78
C HIS A 1091 -3.17 18.31 -3.84
N GLY A 1092 -2.04 18.04 -3.16
CA GLY A 1092 -0.92 18.96 -3.02
C GLY A 1092 -1.29 20.17 -2.17
N VAL A 1093 -1.97 19.90 -1.05
CA VAL A 1093 -2.34 20.84 0.01
C VAL A 1093 -1.62 20.46 1.29
N ASP A 1094 -1.21 21.45 2.08
CA ASP A 1094 -0.81 21.24 3.47
C ASP A 1094 -2.03 20.85 4.32
N LEU A 1095 -2.10 19.58 4.72
CA LEU A 1095 -3.21 19.01 5.48
C LEU A 1095 -3.37 19.59 6.89
N SER A 1096 -2.47 20.44 7.36
CA SER A 1096 -2.76 21.29 8.53
C SER A 1096 -3.89 22.30 8.28
N ASN A 1097 -4.29 22.51 7.02
CA ASN A 1097 -5.42 23.35 6.59
C ASN A 1097 -6.61 22.51 6.09
N ASN A 1098 -6.72 21.23 6.50
CA ASN A 1098 -7.77 20.33 6.03
C ASN A 1098 -9.19 20.89 6.28
N LEU A 1099 -9.44 21.51 7.44
CA LEU A 1099 -10.75 22.09 7.77
C LEU A 1099 -11.12 23.21 6.80
N ARG A 1100 -10.17 24.12 6.58
CA ARG A 1100 -10.31 25.20 5.60
C ARG A 1100 -10.62 24.65 4.20
N GLN A 1101 -9.98 23.57 3.78
CA GLN A 1101 -10.26 23.01 2.45
C GLN A 1101 -11.65 22.43 2.31
N GLN A 1102 -12.16 21.75 3.33
CA GLN A 1102 -13.53 21.27 3.32
C GLN A 1102 -14.53 22.43 3.27
N ASP A 1103 -14.29 23.50 4.03
CA ASP A 1103 -15.11 24.72 3.98
C ASP A 1103 -15.07 25.39 2.60
N MET A 1104 -13.88 25.56 2.00
CA MET A 1104 -13.73 26.13 0.66
C MET A 1104 -14.40 25.26 -0.42
N ALA A 1105 -14.31 23.93 -0.32
CA ALA A 1105 -14.97 23.01 -1.24
C ALA A 1105 -16.50 23.16 -1.20
N VAL A 1106 -17.10 23.30 -0.02
CA VAL A 1106 -18.55 23.52 0.12
C VAL A 1106 -18.94 24.92 -0.36
N ASN A 1107 -18.24 25.95 0.09
CA ASN A 1107 -18.58 27.34 -0.22
C ASN A 1107 -18.35 27.71 -1.70
N SER A 1108 -17.50 26.96 -2.41
CA SER A 1108 -17.31 27.10 -3.86
C SER A 1108 -18.32 26.30 -4.70
N GLY A 1109 -19.15 25.46 -4.08
CA GLY A 1109 -20.06 24.54 -4.78
C GLY A 1109 -19.36 23.30 -5.37
N HIS A 1110 -18.04 23.17 -5.18
CA HIS A 1110 -17.30 21.95 -5.54
C HIS A 1110 -17.90 20.71 -4.86
N TRP A 1111 -18.34 20.86 -3.61
CA TRP A 1111 -18.91 19.79 -2.80
C TRP A 1111 -20.23 20.22 -2.13
N PRO A 1112 -21.41 19.93 -2.72
CA PRO A 1112 -22.68 20.22 -2.05
C PRO A 1112 -22.88 19.31 -0.82
N LEU A 1113 -23.56 19.82 0.21
CA LEU A 1113 -23.98 19.04 1.38
C LEU A 1113 -25.44 18.65 1.20
N LEU A 1114 -25.70 17.34 1.21
CA LEU A 1114 -26.98 16.77 0.85
C LEU A 1114 -27.40 15.70 1.86
N ARG A 1115 -28.70 15.55 2.11
CA ARG A 1115 -29.30 14.38 2.77
C ARG A 1115 -30.60 14.01 2.08
N TYR A 1116 -30.70 12.79 1.59
CA TYR A 1116 -31.89 12.16 1.03
C TYR A 1116 -32.35 11.08 1.99
N ASP A 1117 -33.52 11.29 2.61
CA ASP A 1117 -34.09 10.33 3.57
C ASP A 1117 -35.44 9.79 3.03
N PRO A 1118 -35.49 8.53 2.56
CA PRO A 1118 -36.70 7.89 2.06
C PRO A 1118 -37.90 7.97 3.01
N ARG A 1119 -37.67 8.01 4.32
CA ARG A 1119 -38.73 8.05 5.34
C ARG A 1119 -39.56 9.34 5.28
N ARG A 1120 -39.02 10.40 4.68
CA ARG A 1120 -39.71 11.69 4.51
C ARG A 1120 -40.83 11.62 3.49
N THR A 1121 -40.65 10.83 2.44
CA THR A 1121 -41.68 10.59 1.42
C THR A 1121 -42.96 10.02 2.04
N ALA A 1122 -42.83 9.09 2.99
CA ALA A 1122 -43.97 8.56 3.74
C ALA A 1122 -44.74 9.61 4.56
N ARG A 1123 -44.06 10.71 4.95
CA ARG A 1123 -44.68 11.87 5.62
C ARG A 1123 -45.25 12.91 4.65
N GLY A 1124 -45.11 12.71 3.34
CA GLY A 1124 -45.45 13.70 2.31
C GLY A 1124 -44.46 14.87 2.25
N GLU A 1125 -43.25 14.68 2.77
CA GLU A 1125 -42.16 15.64 2.68
C GLU A 1125 -41.23 15.26 1.52
N ASN A 1126 -40.57 16.24 0.91
CA ASN A 1126 -39.52 15.95 -0.06
C ASN A 1126 -38.37 15.19 0.62
N PRO A 1127 -37.90 14.05 0.08
CA PRO A 1127 -36.82 13.29 0.70
C PRO A 1127 -35.47 14.01 0.69
N LEU A 1128 -35.20 14.85 -0.31
CA LEU A 1128 -33.95 15.58 -0.47
C LEU A 1128 -33.90 16.86 0.37
N LEU A 1129 -32.78 17.07 1.06
CA LEU A 1129 -32.37 18.30 1.71
C LEU A 1129 -31.02 18.74 1.15
N VAL A 1130 -30.94 20.01 0.75
CA VAL A 1130 -29.68 20.70 0.48
C VAL A 1130 -29.30 21.47 1.75
N ASP A 1131 -28.25 21.03 2.44
CA ASP A 1131 -27.89 21.52 3.77
C ASP A 1131 -26.89 22.70 3.75
N ASN A 1132 -26.34 23.05 2.59
CA ASN A 1132 -25.48 24.23 2.41
C ASN A 1132 -26.23 25.36 1.69
N LYS A 1133 -25.73 26.60 1.86
CA LYS A 1133 -26.21 27.75 1.09
C LYS A 1133 -25.70 27.69 -0.35
N ALA A 1134 -26.27 28.53 -1.21
CA ALA A 1134 -25.74 28.77 -2.55
C ALA A 1134 -24.23 29.11 -2.50
N PRO A 1135 -23.44 28.66 -3.50
CA PRO A 1135 -22.00 28.94 -3.54
C PRO A 1135 -21.70 30.43 -3.37
N SER A 1136 -20.81 30.75 -2.43
CA SER A 1136 -20.42 32.12 -2.07
C SER A 1136 -18.95 32.43 -2.35
N LEU A 1137 -18.14 31.41 -2.66
CA LEU A 1137 -16.73 31.52 -3.03
C LEU A 1137 -16.59 31.24 -4.54
N PRO A 1138 -15.85 32.07 -5.31
CA PRO A 1138 -15.54 31.74 -6.70
C PRO A 1138 -14.81 30.39 -6.82
N TYR A 1139 -15.20 29.54 -7.78
CA TYR A 1139 -14.58 28.21 -7.94
C TYR A 1139 -13.08 28.29 -8.23
N ARG A 1140 -12.64 29.37 -8.90
CA ARG A 1140 -11.23 29.67 -9.17
C ARG A 1140 -10.39 29.70 -7.88
N ASP A 1141 -10.93 30.27 -6.80
CA ASP A 1141 -10.18 30.43 -5.55
C ASP A 1141 -9.97 29.09 -4.85
N PHE A 1142 -10.95 28.19 -4.94
CA PHE A 1142 -10.80 26.81 -4.47
C PHE A 1142 -9.72 26.07 -5.26
N ILE A 1143 -9.82 26.01 -6.59
CA ILE A 1143 -8.85 25.24 -7.38
C ILE A 1143 -7.42 25.81 -7.30
N ASN A 1144 -7.27 27.13 -7.16
CA ASN A 1144 -5.96 27.78 -6.99
C ASN A 1144 -5.29 27.44 -5.65
N SER A 1145 -6.06 26.93 -4.67
CA SER A 1145 -5.52 26.49 -3.39
C SER A 1145 -4.84 25.11 -3.46
N GLU A 1146 -5.03 24.36 -4.55
CA GLU A 1146 -4.54 22.98 -4.67
C GLU A 1146 -3.54 22.85 -5.82
N THR A 1147 -2.43 22.14 -5.56
CA THR A 1147 -1.38 21.96 -6.58
C THR A 1147 -1.88 21.14 -7.77
N ARG A 1148 -2.82 20.21 -7.57
CA ARG A 1148 -3.38 19.36 -8.64
C ARG A 1148 -4.06 20.15 -9.76
N PHE A 1149 -4.53 21.37 -9.53
CA PHE A 1149 -5.04 22.25 -10.59
C PHE A 1149 -3.99 23.25 -11.07
N ASN A 1150 -3.22 23.83 -10.15
CA ASN A 1150 -2.18 24.81 -10.48
C ASN A 1150 -1.10 24.26 -11.42
N LEU A 1151 -0.79 22.96 -11.34
CA LEU A 1151 0.15 22.30 -12.24
C LEU A 1151 -0.34 22.37 -13.70
N LEU A 1152 -1.64 22.26 -13.93
CA LEU A 1152 -2.21 22.36 -15.27
C LEU A 1152 -2.06 23.77 -15.84
N THR A 1153 -2.29 24.81 -15.04
CA THR A 1153 -2.12 26.20 -15.48
C THR A 1153 -0.70 26.49 -15.95
N ARG A 1154 0.31 25.80 -15.40
CA ARG A 1154 1.72 25.96 -15.79
C ARG A 1154 2.10 25.14 -17.04
N THR A 1155 1.53 23.95 -17.19
CA THR A 1155 1.90 23.00 -18.25
C THR A 1155 1.02 23.14 -19.49
N HIS A 1156 -0.26 23.46 -19.31
CA HIS A 1156 -1.29 23.56 -20.36
C HIS A 1156 -2.27 24.72 -20.07
N PRO A 1157 -1.82 25.99 -20.12
CA PRO A 1157 -2.59 27.16 -19.66
C PRO A 1157 -3.95 27.34 -20.36
N GLU A 1158 -4.03 27.09 -21.67
CA GLU A 1158 -5.28 27.21 -22.43
C GLU A 1158 -6.31 26.15 -22.02
N ALA A 1159 -5.86 24.91 -21.80
CA ALA A 1159 -6.71 23.83 -21.32
C ALA A 1159 -7.20 24.11 -19.90
N ALA A 1160 -6.32 24.63 -19.02
CA ALA A 1160 -6.67 25.00 -17.66
C ALA A 1160 -7.80 26.04 -17.61
N GLU A 1161 -7.68 27.13 -18.38
CA GLU A 1161 -8.71 28.19 -18.41
C GLU A 1161 -10.03 27.70 -19.04
N ARG A 1162 -9.95 26.83 -20.05
CA ARG A 1162 -11.14 26.17 -20.63
C ARG A 1162 -11.84 25.29 -19.59
N PHE A 1163 -11.10 24.42 -18.91
CA PHE A 1163 -11.67 23.52 -17.91
C PHE A 1163 -12.22 24.26 -16.70
N LEU A 1164 -11.59 25.34 -16.25
CA LEU A 1164 -12.12 26.17 -15.19
C LEU A 1164 -13.47 26.79 -15.56
N ARG A 1165 -13.62 27.36 -16.76
CA ARG A 1165 -14.91 27.90 -17.21
C ARG A 1165 -16.00 26.83 -17.27
N LEU A 1166 -15.67 25.63 -17.75
CA LEU A 1166 -16.58 24.49 -17.78
C LEU A 1166 -16.93 24.00 -16.36
N ALA A 1167 -15.96 23.95 -15.45
CA ALA A 1167 -16.15 23.52 -14.07
C ALA A 1167 -17.04 24.49 -13.29
N GLN A 1168 -16.82 25.80 -13.41
CA GLN A 1168 -17.69 26.81 -12.79
C GLN A 1168 -19.13 26.65 -13.27
N LYS A 1169 -19.35 26.60 -14.60
CA LYS A 1169 -20.69 26.39 -15.17
C LYS A 1169 -21.34 25.10 -14.66
N HIS A 1170 -20.57 24.02 -14.57
CA HIS A 1170 -21.07 22.73 -14.09
C HIS A 1170 -21.46 22.77 -12.61
N VAL A 1171 -20.64 23.39 -11.76
CA VAL A 1171 -20.94 23.59 -10.33
C VAL A 1171 -22.24 24.37 -10.15
N ASP A 1172 -22.41 25.49 -10.86
CA ASP A 1172 -23.62 26.33 -10.79
C ASP A 1172 -24.87 25.57 -11.26
N THR A 1173 -24.73 24.81 -12.35
CA THR A 1173 -25.82 24.01 -12.92
C THR A 1173 -26.21 22.86 -11.98
N ARG A 1174 -25.23 22.16 -11.42
CA ARG A 1174 -25.45 21.03 -10.51
C ARG A 1174 -26.10 21.48 -9.21
N PHE A 1175 -25.67 22.61 -8.65
CA PHE A 1175 -26.31 23.17 -7.46
C PHE A 1175 -27.77 23.54 -7.74
N SER A 1176 -28.04 24.25 -8.85
CA SER A 1176 -29.40 24.59 -9.28
C SER A 1176 -30.29 23.35 -9.47
N LEU A 1177 -29.73 22.26 -10.01
CA LEU A 1177 -30.46 21.00 -10.16
C LEU A 1177 -30.86 20.41 -8.81
N TYR A 1178 -29.93 20.34 -7.84
CA TYR A 1178 -30.26 19.83 -6.50
C TYR A 1178 -31.27 20.70 -5.77
N GLU A 1179 -31.18 22.02 -5.91
CA GLU A 1179 -32.15 22.96 -5.36
C GLU A 1179 -33.55 22.70 -5.95
N GLN A 1180 -33.66 22.55 -7.28
CA GLN A 1180 -34.93 22.22 -7.93
C GLN A 1180 -35.51 20.89 -7.42
N LEU A 1181 -34.67 19.85 -7.32
CA LEU A 1181 -35.09 18.54 -6.80
C LEU A 1181 -35.58 18.62 -5.36
N ALA A 1182 -34.94 19.43 -4.50
CA ALA A 1182 -35.35 19.62 -3.10
C ALA A 1182 -36.66 20.43 -2.95
N HIS A 1183 -37.11 21.11 -4.01
CA HIS A 1183 -38.36 21.86 -4.06
C HIS A 1183 -39.49 21.16 -4.83
N LEU A 1184 -39.24 19.99 -5.42
CA LEU A 1184 -40.30 19.21 -6.07
C LEU A 1184 -41.39 18.83 -5.07
N ALA A 1185 -42.65 18.99 -5.50
CA ALA A 1185 -43.80 18.57 -4.73
C ALA A 1185 -43.86 17.03 -4.68
N VAL A 1186 -44.07 16.46 -3.49
CA VAL A 1186 -44.20 15.02 -3.27
C VAL A 1186 -45.64 14.70 -2.91
N GLN A 1187 -46.27 13.80 -3.68
CA GLN A 1187 -47.59 13.28 -3.32
C GLN A 1187 -47.46 12.33 -2.13
N LYS A 1188 -48.36 12.47 -1.15
CA LYS A 1188 -48.41 11.56 0.00
C LYS A 1188 -48.73 10.15 -0.51
N GLY A 1189 -47.81 9.22 -0.35
CA GLY A 1189 -48.03 7.82 -0.72
C GLY A 1189 -49.20 7.20 0.05
N PRO A 1190 -49.84 6.13 -0.46
CA PRO A 1190 -50.79 5.36 0.33
C PRO A 1190 -50.09 4.82 1.58
N ALA A 1191 -50.74 4.93 2.75
CA ALA A 1191 -50.20 4.35 3.98
C ALA A 1191 -50.06 2.84 3.78
N HIS A 1192 -48.85 2.29 3.96
CA HIS A 1192 -48.68 0.85 4.06
C HIS A 1192 -49.32 0.38 5.38
N GLU A 1193 -50.37 -0.44 5.28
CA GLU A 1193 -50.96 -1.20 6.40
C GLU A 1193 -50.01 -2.28 6.91
#